data_AF-A0A286UWN4-F1
#
_entry.id   AF-A0A286UWN4-F1
#
_cell.length_a   1.000
_cell.length_b   1.000
_cell.length_c   1.000
_cell.angle_alpha   90.00
_cell.angle_beta   90.00
_cell.angle_gamma   90.00
#
_symmetry.space_group_name_H-M   'P 1'
#
loop_
_entity.id
_entity.type
_entity.pdbx_description
1 polymer ?
#
loop_
_entity_poly.entity_id
_entity_poly.type
_entity_poly.pdbx_seq_one_letter_code
_entity_poly.pdbx_strand_id
1 'polypeptide(L)'
;MSKRRDHSSSPDERDLKQLKLEEYNILEDDSKEVPWCDIEQVVTGAIDTKDEQPGWISATIIVIFGFSKEKTKVEFQLSNGLSMLKATVFSKSIYCRLRPLQFIRLSLRGANLTFKMSKGGTSAPNHLPFSIEFKEGVEIKFISGRSAVEDGEIIDTRLENALPQGDWFLTPPKSENVQEHDEDDPDARLYAERSGAQEETAPSSSIPPPVTLNEKEQGAPTSSINVSDVDPGTGESKQCATSPSHVRKTRKRKNSEELTSNQETTSSQETNLNQEPSSSEQKSRRVKKRETRRDYSCQVAETQEVNAHKSDQPIKLSKRSKRQKIRATERVAKEANEAEARRPPDPPGEDPLNMEAGLVSAISGTYLPLKTLLETKRELRTHIIAVARMSEKPVQIRGADFKTTLILTDPSIGTTAYGFKVMCFMKSGFQYLLPSPEEGRIILLRDVRVTPWGGGTNGVVYDDKLKWVQFDPVTEKLARWYRAIESQMIQIATTSKRPCQLMGTIEVDVFFDAIVEIVELIKEGAWGQTQLYLTDYTSNNRISPSNTYGRWAIYSSSNKIPADNLDLMTEESIWRMENIRIKYGRSGFLELDLFRARYRLLDVADADHNAELREFLRRKNDYLSANPELKSLRQRCQRPDVNSFSHISELTKDGYHNIIAELVYKCSPTEKITDIFVTDYTENPILSMFIPEPLKKQLRGKLVPLLHIGCWDERDNLRDMKPGDIIKLTEVRIHNSLDNQYQGRLKLTDQHSTKLSANSTEPMVHELLRRKKEYDIKFAEQPSPELIDTPALENKTLLVSNVVKSRHTKQPLSTVKRILATKKCPNKFRLIARIVDFYPKDVRDFTLQFCRNCNQEISRKLFACASCSDMLREHCQWRFRFFFLLEDESGDRIMADICSEADLFLSGIRPCDLHEETNNGALSILKNRLAPCIGNIIQAHGNLKDGPSFKAQYGPFLDLAVKCWEVEGQKLYSLTGCELVDFNSS
;
A
#
# COMPACT_ATOMS: atom_id res chain seq x y z
N MET A 1 16.73 -47.79 43.38
CA MET A 1 15.66 -47.59 44.39
C MET A 1 15.73 -46.16 44.91
N SER A 2 14.60 -45.61 45.36
CA SER A 2 14.47 -44.38 46.17
C SER A 2 14.73 -43.01 45.51
N LYS A 3 13.78 -42.10 45.75
CA LYS A 3 13.83 -40.60 45.72
C LYS A 3 14.32 -39.88 44.45
N ARG A 4 13.35 -39.32 43.72
CA ARG A 4 13.52 -38.13 42.85
C ARG A 4 13.91 -36.91 43.70
N ARG A 5 14.45 -35.88 43.04
CA ARG A 5 14.43 -34.48 43.49
C ARG A 5 13.61 -33.68 42.49
N ASP A 6 12.62 -32.95 42.97
CA ASP A 6 11.85 -32.01 42.16
C ASP A 6 12.32 -30.59 42.50
N HIS A 7 12.67 -29.80 41.48
CA HIS A 7 13.02 -28.38 41.59
C HIS A 7 12.33 -27.61 40.46
N SER A 8 11.20 -27.00 40.79
CA SER A 8 10.43 -26.11 39.94
C SER A 8 9.95 -24.93 40.79
N SER A 9 10.66 -23.82 40.72
CA SER A 9 10.33 -22.57 41.43
C SER A 9 9.56 -21.64 40.49
N SER A 10 8.26 -21.49 40.71
CA SER A 10 7.49 -20.37 40.17
C SER A 10 7.82 -19.08 40.94
N PRO A 11 7.92 -17.92 40.29
CA PRO A 11 7.94 -16.63 40.99
C PRO A 11 6.56 -16.30 41.57
N ASP A 12 6.52 -15.47 42.61
CA ASP A 12 5.30 -15.16 43.37
C ASP A 12 4.26 -14.36 42.57
N GLU A 13 2.99 -14.79 42.61
CA GLU A 13 1.86 -13.87 42.48
C GLU A 13 1.80 -12.99 43.75
N ARG A 14 1.87 -11.67 43.59
CA ARG A 14 1.69 -10.71 44.69
C ARG A 14 0.26 -10.17 44.71
N ASP A 15 -0.30 -10.03 45.90
CA ASP A 15 -1.69 -9.60 46.12
C ASP A 15 -2.05 -8.27 45.44
N LEU A 16 -2.72 -8.35 44.28
CA LEU A 16 -3.59 -7.28 43.81
C LEU A 16 -4.87 -7.31 44.66
N LYS A 17 -4.87 -6.52 45.75
CA LYS A 17 -6.06 -6.30 46.58
C LYS A 17 -7.23 -5.85 45.72
N GLN A 18 -8.28 -6.67 45.64
CA GLN A 18 -9.57 -6.24 45.11
C GLN A 18 -10.14 -5.14 46.01
N LEU A 19 -10.05 -3.89 45.56
CA LEU A 19 -10.81 -2.78 46.13
C LEU A 19 -12.30 -3.03 45.85
N LYS A 20 -13.07 -3.31 46.91
CA LYS A 20 -14.52 -3.45 46.82
C LYS A 20 -15.14 -2.07 46.60
N LEU A 21 -15.61 -1.79 45.38
CA LEU A 21 -16.42 -0.60 45.10
C LEU A 21 -17.82 -0.63 45.76
N GLU A 22 -18.21 -1.76 46.35
CA GLU A 22 -19.54 -2.00 46.94
C GLU A 22 -19.84 -1.15 48.19
N GLU A 23 -18.82 -0.57 48.84
CA GLU A 23 -19.01 0.24 50.06
C GLU A 23 -19.29 1.73 49.79
N TYR A 24 -19.17 2.20 48.53
CA TYR A 24 -19.44 3.59 48.15
C TYR A 24 -20.85 3.79 47.56
N ASN A 25 -21.86 3.80 48.44
CA ASN A 25 -23.22 4.21 48.10
C ASN A 25 -23.32 5.73 47.87
N ILE A 26 -22.97 6.18 46.66
CA ILE A 26 -23.12 7.57 46.17
C ILE A 26 -24.06 7.61 44.94
N LEU A 27 -25.05 6.70 44.87
CA LEU A 27 -25.85 6.44 43.65
C LEU A 27 -27.27 7.03 43.66
N GLU A 28 -27.57 7.94 44.58
CA GLU A 28 -28.89 8.63 44.66
C GLU A 28 -28.77 10.17 44.85
N ASP A 29 -27.58 10.75 44.63
CA ASP A 29 -27.31 12.18 44.89
C ASP A 29 -26.50 12.84 43.77
N ASP A 30 -27.20 13.39 42.77
CA ASP A 30 -26.64 14.14 41.64
C ASP A 30 -25.93 15.46 42.05
N SER A 31 -25.92 15.84 43.33
CA SER A 31 -25.36 17.12 43.80
C SER A 31 -23.90 17.04 44.29
N LYS A 32 -23.28 15.85 44.33
CA LYS A 32 -21.92 15.66 44.84
C LYS A 32 -20.87 15.60 43.72
N GLU A 33 -19.93 16.54 43.76
CA GLU A 33 -18.71 16.48 42.95
C GLU A 33 -17.83 15.29 43.36
N VAL A 34 -17.30 14.56 42.37
CA VAL A 34 -16.32 13.49 42.61
C VAL A 34 -14.94 14.13 42.87
N PRO A 35 -14.25 13.83 43.99
CA PRO A 35 -12.93 14.38 44.28
C PRO A 35 -11.89 14.05 43.20
N TRP A 36 -11.14 15.07 42.76
CA TRP A 36 -10.15 14.94 41.68
C TRP A 36 -9.03 13.93 41.96
N CYS A 37 -8.69 13.71 43.24
CA CYS A 37 -7.69 12.72 43.67
C CYS A 37 -8.06 11.28 43.29
N ASP A 38 -9.34 10.95 43.18
CA ASP A 38 -9.80 9.60 42.91
C ASP A 38 -9.66 9.27 41.41
N ILE A 39 -9.79 10.30 40.57
CA ILE A 39 -9.57 10.23 39.12
C ILE A 39 -8.07 10.11 38.82
N GLU A 40 -7.21 10.86 39.53
CA GLU A 40 -5.76 10.68 39.42
C GLU A 40 -5.34 9.26 39.84
N GLN A 41 -5.91 8.68 40.90
CA GLN A 41 -5.64 7.28 41.28
C GLN A 41 -6.09 6.26 40.22
N VAL A 42 -7.26 6.45 39.59
CA VAL A 42 -7.76 5.56 38.52
C VAL A 42 -6.90 5.64 37.24
N VAL A 43 -6.29 6.79 36.94
CA VAL A 43 -5.41 6.96 35.77
C VAL A 43 -3.96 6.54 36.07
N THR A 44 -3.39 6.98 37.19
CA THR A 44 -2.00 6.65 37.59
C THR A 44 -1.84 5.21 38.04
N GLY A 45 -2.89 4.57 38.57
CA GLY A 45 -2.91 3.12 38.85
C GLY A 45 -2.70 2.24 37.61
N ALA A 46 -2.68 2.82 36.40
CA ALA A 46 -2.35 2.16 35.14
C ALA A 46 -1.08 2.70 34.45
N ILE A 47 -0.26 3.54 35.13
CA ILE A 47 0.91 4.24 34.56
C ILE A 47 2.04 4.35 35.62
N ASP A 48 3.14 3.62 35.46
CA ASP A 48 4.32 3.69 36.34
C ASP A 48 5.41 4.62 35.76
N THR A 49 5.31 5.93 36.02
CA THR A 49 6.34 6.92 35.69
C THR A 49 6.42 8.03 36.75
N LYS A 50 7.63 8.44 37.14
CA LYS A 50 7.86 9.32 38.30
C LYS A 50 7.82 10.83 38.02
N ASP A 51 7.63 11.24 36.76
CA ASP A 51 7.85 12.62 36.27
C ASP A 51 6.57 13.31 35.73
N GLU A 52 5.43 13.04 36.37
CA GLU A 52 4.14 13.67 36.03
C GLU A 52 3.82 14.79 37.03
N GLN A 53 3.44 15.97 36.52
CA GLN A 53 2.89 17.06 37.34
C GLN A 53 1.38 16.80 37.53
N PRO A 54 0.81 16.98 38.74
CA PRO A 54 -0.60 16.73 38.99
C PRO A 54 -1.49 17.59 38.08
N GLY A 55 -2.66 17.07 37.73
CA GLY A 55 -3.62 17.69 36.82
C GLY A 55 -3.32 17.58 35.31
N TRP A 56 -2.37 16.73 34.89
CA TRP A 56 -2.06 16.46 33.47
C TRP A 56 -2.14 14.97 33.13
N ILE A 57 -2.49 14.63 31.89
CA ILE A 57 -2.41 13.25 31.35
C ILE A 57 -1.55 13.23 30.08
N SER A 58 -0.52 12.37 30.06
CA SER A 58 0.33 12.10 28.89
C SER A 58 -0.30 11.08 27.92
N ALA A 59 -0.43 11.43 26.63
CA ALA A 59 -1.06 10.56 25.64
C ALA A 59 -0.63 10.81 24.18
N THR A 60 -0.74 9.78 23.35
CA THR A 60 -0.57 9.81 21.88
C THR A 60 -1.91 10.07 21.19
N ILE A 61 -1.98 11.02 20.26
CA ILE A 61 -3.17 11.25 19.44
C ILE A 61 -3.32 10.12 18.40
N ILE A 62 -4.45 9.42 18.34
CA ILE A 62 -4.66 8.35 17.34
C ILE A 62 -5.60 8.80 16.23
N VAL A 63 -6.76 9.38 16.57
CA VAL A 63 -7.76 9.80 15.57
C VAL A 63 -8.40 11.14 15.93
N ILE A 64 -8.60 11.98 14.92
CA ILE A 64 -9.29 13.27 15.01
C ILE A 64 -10.56 13.19 14.16
N PHE A 65 -11.73 13.33 14.81
CA PHE A 65 -13.05 13.26 14.17
C PHE A 65 -13.71 14.64 14.18
N GLY A 66 -13.67 15.33 13.04
CA GLY A 66 -14.42 16.57 12.81
C GLY A 66 -15.78 16.28 12.17
N PHE A 67 -16.88 16.52 12.89
CA PHE A 67 -18.25 16.30 12.39
C PHE A 67 -19.22 17.49 12.63
N SER A 68 -18.73 18.62 13.15
CA SER A 68 -19.45 19.90 13.11
C SER A 68 -18.45 21.06 13.08
N LYS A 69 -18.94 22.29 12.85
CA LYS A 69 -18.12 23.52 12.92
C LYS A 69 -17.74 23.93 14.35
N GLU A 70 -18.15 23.17 15.36
CA GLU A 70 -18.16 23.60 16.77
C GLU A 70 -17.60 22.56 17.75
N LYS A 71 -17.53 21.28 17.37
CA LYS A 71 -17.06 20.19 18.26
C LYS A 71 -16.07 19.29 17.53
N THR A 72 -14.84 19.24 18.05
CA THR A 72 -13.81 18.28 17.63
C THR A 72 -13.78 17.13 18.62
N LYS A 73 -13.91 15.87 18.14
CA LYS A 73 -13.73 14.68 18.97
C LYS A 73 -12.37 14.07 18.68
N VAL A 74 -11.59 13.82 19.73
CA VAL A 74 -10.23 13.28 19.59
C VAL A 74 -10.13 12.02 20.45
N GLU A 75 -9.49 10.99 19.90
CA GLU A 75 -9.17 9.74 20.60
C GLU A 75 -7.67 9.64 20.80
N PHE A 76 -7.30 9.42 22.06
CA PHE A 76 -5.94 9.37 22.55
C PHE A 76 -5.65 8.00 23.13
N GLN A 77 -4.47 7.46 22.85
CA GLN A 77 -3.91 6.30 23.52
C GLN A 77 -3.03 6.81 24.66
N LEU A 78 -3.29 6.39 25.89
CA LEU A 78 -2.48 6.80 27.04
C LEU A 78 -1.03 6.30 26.91
N SER A 79 -0.11 6.91 27.65
CA SER A 79 1.31 6.53 27.70
C SER A 79 1.56 5.04 27.94
N ASN A 80 0.66 4.34 28.64
CA ASN A 80 0.73 2.89 28.86
C ASN A 80 0.44 2.02 27.62
N GLY A 81 0.03 2.60 26.48
CA GLY A 81 -0.27 1.89 25.23
C GLY A 81 -1.53 1.01 25.25
N LEU A 82 -2.11 0.73 26.41
CA LEU A 82 -3.20 -0.23 26.60
C LEU A 82 -4.56 0.43 26.84
N SER A 83 -4.61 1.74 27.09
CA SER A 83 -5.85 2.47 27.39
C SER A 83 -6.15 3.57 26.36
N MET A 84 -7.39 3.60 25.87
CA MET A 84 -7.95 4.60 24.97
C MET A 84 -8.87 5.57 25.73
N LEU A 85 -8.49 6.84 25.73
CA LEU A 85 -9.24 7.96 26.28
C LEU A 85 -9.88 8.76 25.14
N LYS A 86 -11.18 9.04 25.24
CA LYS A 86 -11.91 9.88 24.29
C LYS A 86 -12.18 11.23 24.94
N ALA A 87 -11.69 12.32 24.33
CA ALA A 87 -12.07 13.67 24.73
C ALA A 87 -12.86 14.39 23.62
N THR A 88 -13.81 15.23 24.03
CA THR A 88 -14.52 16.17 23.15
C THR A 88 -14.10 17.58 23.51
N VAL A 89 -13.67 18.36 22.52
CA VAL A 89 -13.09 19.69 22.71
C VAL A 89 -13.79 20.71 21.83
N PHE A 90 -14.16 21.84 22.43
CA PHE A 90 -15.01 22.88 21.83
C PHE A 90 -14.17 24.07 21.38
N SER A 91 -13.22 23.85 20.46
CA SER A 91 -12.53 24.95 19.77
C SER A 91 -12.23 24.62 18.31
N LYS A 92 -12.24 25.66 17.47
CA LYS A 92 -11.93 25.62 16.04
C LYS A 92 -10.42 25.67 15.76
N SER A 93 -9.63 26.33 16.61
CA SER A 93 -8.18 26.53 16.42
C SER A 93 -7.40 25.21 16.53
N ILE A 94 -7.79 24.36 17.48
CA ILE A 94 -7.18 23.06 17.79
C ILE A 94 -7.10 22.14 16.56
N TYR A 95 -8.16 22.13 15.74
CA TYR A 95 -8.25 21.28 14.56
C TYR A 95 -7.13 21.55 13.54
N CYS A 96 -6.61 22.79 13.50
CA CYS A 96 -5.52 23.18 12.61
C CYS A 96 -4.12 22.80 13.16
N ARG A 97 -3.99 22.50 14.46
CA ARG A 97 -2.70 22.25 15.13
C ARG A 97 -2.47 20.78 15.49
N LEU A 98 -3.49 20.04 15.91
CA LEU A 98 -3.36 18.62 16.26
C LEU A 98 -3.22 17.71 15.03
N ARG A 99 -2.44 16.63 15.16
CA ARG A 99 -2.23 15.59 14.15
C ARG A 99 -2.21 14.21 14.80
N PRO A 100 -2.61 13.14 14.08
CA PRO A 100 -2.33 11.78 14.49
C PRO A 100 -0.84 11.53 14.76
N LEU A 101 -0.56 10.66 15.72
CA LEU A 101 0.76 10.23 16.19
C LEU A 101 1.65 11.33 16.82
N GLN A 102 1.07 12.45 17.26
CA GLN A 102 1.76 13.39 18.17
C GLN A 102 1.66 12.91 19.63
N PHE A 103 2.70 13.18 20.43
CA PHE A 103 2.73 12.94 21.86
C PHE A 103 2.54 14.25 22.64
N ILE A 104 1.52 14.30 23.50
CA ILE A 104 1.08 15.52 24.21
C ILE A 104 0.80 15.24 25.68
N ARG A 105 0.77 16.29 26.51
CA ARG A 105 0.03 16.32 27.78
C ARG A 105 -1.25 17.13 27.61
N LEU A 106 -2.37 16.60 28.09
CA LEU A 106 -3.64 17.33 28.23
C LEU A 106 -3.81 17.78 29.68
N SER A 107 -4.09 19.06 29.92
CA SER A 107 -4.49 19.52 31.24
C SER A 107 -5.91 19.07 31.54
N LEU A 108 -6.17 18.62 32.77
CA LEU A 108 -7.51 18.30 33.27
C LEU A 108 -8.28 19.55 33.75
N ARG A 109 -7.66 20.72 33.78
CA ARG A 109 -8.30 21.96 34.23
C ARG A 109 -9.40 22.41 33.27
N GLY A 110 -10.66 22.27 33.70
CA GLY A 110 -11.87 22.52 32.89
C GLY A 110 -12.49 21.27 32.27
N ALA A 111 -11.94 20.08 32.55
CA ALA A 111 -12.53 18.80 32.16
C ALA A 111 -13.87 18.57 32.86
N ASN A 112 -14.92 18.23 32.10
CA ASN A 112 -16.12 17.61 32.62
C ASN A 112 -16.03 16.11 32.37
N LEU A 113 -16.20 15.27 33.40
CA LEU A 113 -16.21 13.82 33.23
C LEU A 113 -17.60 13.32 32.85
N THR A 114 -17.67 12.52 31.79
CA THR A 114 -18.90 11.89 31.28
C THR A 114 -18.76 10.38 31.39
N PHE A 115 -19.22 9.82 32.51
CA PHE A 115 -19.27 8.37 32.72
C PHE A 115 -20.29 7.74 31.77
N LYS A 116 -19.90 6.70 31.04
CA LYS A 116 -20.77 5.95 30.14
C LYS A 116 -21.56 4.96 30.99
N MET A 117 -22.67 5.41 31.59
CA MET A 117 -23.53 4.60 32.46
C MET A 117 -24.37 3.55 31.69
N SER A 118 -23.70 2.67 30.94
CA SER A 118 -24.21 1.35 30.58
C SER A 118 -23.78 0.35 31.66
N LYS A 119 -24.74 -0.43 32.21
CA LYS A 119 -24.56 -1.39 33.33
C LYS A 119 -23.65 -2.61 33.02
N GLY A 120 -22.76 -2.51 32.04
CA GLY A 120 -21.83 -3.55 31.60
C GLY A 120 -20.48 -3.01 31.07
N GLY A 121 -20.09 -1.80 31.49
CA GLY A 121 -18.83 -1.17 31.06
C GLY A 121 -18.82 -0.76 29.58
N THR A 122 -17.63 -0.69 28.97
CA THR A 122 -17.44 -0.39 27.55
C THR A 122 -17.36 -1.66 26.72
N SER A 123 -18.19 -1.77 25.67
CA SER A 123 -18.17 -2.90 24.74
C SER A 123 -17.00 -2.91 23.75
N ALA A 124 -16.14 -1.88 23.78
CA ALA A 124 -14.91 -1.82 23.03
C ALA A 124 -13.74 -2.11 24.00
N PRO A 125 -12.91 -3.15 23.77
CA PRO A 125 -11.74 -3.38 24.60
C PRO A 125 -10.83 -2.14 24.59
N ASN A 126 -10.01 -2.03 25.64
CA ASN A 126 -9.06 -0.96 25.88
C ASN A 126 -9.66 0.45 26.09
N HIS A 127 -10.99 0.65 26.04
CA HIS A 127 -11.60 1.97 26.24
C HIS A 127 -11.93 2.26 27.71
N LEU A 128 -11.59 3.46 28.19
CA LEU A 128 -11.97 3.90 29.53
C LEU A 128 -13.51 4.08 29.69
N PRO A 129 -14.07 3.80 30.88
CA PRO A 129 -15.51 3.87 31.15
C PRO A 129 -16.07 5.29 31.15
N PHE A 130 -15.22 6.30 31.11
CA PHE A 130 -15.60 7.71 30.95
C PHE A 130 -15.08 8.31 29.65
N SER A 131 -15.57 9.51 29.32
CA SER A 131 -14.99 10.43 28.36
C SER A 131 -14.84 11.80 29.00
N ILE A 132 -13.88 12.60 28.52
CA ILE A 132 -13.68 13.98 29.00
C ILE A 132 -14.34 14.97 28.03
N GLU A 133 -15.02 15.98 28.54
CA GLU A 133 -15.61 17.06 27.75
C GLU A 133 -15.08 18.43 28.22
N PHE A 134 -14.38 19.14 27.33
CA PHE A 134 -13.81 20.46 27.59
C PHE A 134 -14.71 21.53 26.96
N LYS A 135 -15.59 22.12 27.78
CA LYS A 135 -16.61 23.08 27.34
C LYS A 135 -16.06 24.48 27.06
N GLU A 136 -15.09 24.93 27.86
CA GLU A 136 -14.52 26.29 27.82
C GLU A 136 -13.22 26.38 27.01
N GLY A 137 -12.75 25.26 26.49
CA GLY A 137 -11.40 25.08 25.95
C GLY A 137 -10.57 24.13 26.79
N VAL A 138 -9.38 23.80 26.29
CA VAL A 138 -8.39 22.93 26.92
C VAL A 138 -7.00 23.53 26.78
N GLU A 139 -6.12 23.20 27.71
CA GLU A 139 -4.71 23.53 27.69
C GLU A 139 -3.90 22.28 27.30
N ILE A 140 -3.12 22.38 26.22
CA ILE A 140 -2.38 21.27 25.62
C ILE A 140 -0.90 21.61 25.60
N LYS A 141 -0.05 20.75 26.19
CA LYS A 141 1.40 20.84 26.07
C LYS A 141 1.91 19.80 25.09
N PHE A 142 2.72 20.20 24.12
CA PHE A 142 3.34 19.28 23.17
C PHE A 142 4.63 18.73 23.78
N ILE A 143 4.86 17.41 23.67
CA ILE A 143 6.06 16.75 24.19
C ILE A 143 7.00 16.39 23.05
N SER A 144 6.47 15.77 21.99
CA SER A 144 7.22 15.47 20.77
C SER A 144 6.30 15.31 19.55
N GLY A 145 6.66 15.91 18.42
CA GLY A 145 5.94 15.70 17.16
C GLY A 145 6.48 16.39 15.92
N ARG A 146 6.38 15.71 14.76
CA ARG A 146 6.81 16.23 13.44
C ARG A 146 5.86 17.33 12.90
N SER A 147 5.79 18.48 13.57
CA SER A 147 4.81 19.55 13.27
C SER A 147 5.46 20.94 13.17
N ALA A 148 4.65 22.00 13.24
CA ALA A 148 5.10 23.41 13.24
C ALA A 148 4.84 24.10 14.60
N VAL A 149 4.68 23.27 15.64
CA VAL A 149 4.50 23.59 17.05
C VAL A 149 5.74 23.04 17.75
N GLU A 150 6.39 23.82 18.61
CA GLU A 150 7.68 23.43 19.20
C GLU A 150 7.51 22.42 20.35
N ASP A 151 8.50 21.54 20.53
CA ASP A 151 8.49 20.55 21.61
C ASP A 151 8.62 21.29 22.95
N GLY A 152 7.54 21.27 23.74
CA GLY A 152 7.37 22.07 24.97
C GLY A 152 6.34 23.20 24.87
N GLU A 153 5.87 23.58 23.67
CA GLU A 153 4.83 24.62 23.48
C GLU A 153 3.54 24.27 24.25
N ILE A 154 2.95 25.26 24.90
CA ILE A 154 1.68 25.15 25.62
C ILE A 154 0.64 26.01 24.90
N ILE A 155 -0.49 25.40 24.54
CA ILE A 155 -1.59 26.06 23.84
C ILE A 155 -2.82 26.04 24.75
N ASP A 156 -3.15 27.19 25.35
CA ASP A 156 -4.39 27.37 26.10
C ASP A 156 -5.48 27.96 25.20
N THR A 157 -6.47 27.13 24.88
CA THR A 157 -7.59 27.52 24.00
C THR A 157 -8.77 28.15 24.74
N ARG A 158 -8.66 28.31 26.07
CA ARG A 158 -9.55 29.17 26.85
C ARG A 158 -9.30 30.65 26.51
N LEU A 159 -8.03 31.01 26.28
CA LEU A 159 -7.59 32.39 25.99
C LEU A 159 -7.97 32.88 24.59
N GLU A 160 -7.98 32.02 23.57
CA GLU A 160 -8.33 32.40 22.19
C GLU A 160 -9.80 32.85 22.02
N ASN A 161 -10.67 32.60 23.01
CA ASN A 161 -12.05 33.09 23.04
C ASN A 161 -12.19 34.47 23.72
N ALA A 162 -11.15 34.99 24.37
CA ALA A 162 -11.13 36.33 24.94
C ALA A 162 -10.82 37.37 23.84
N LEU A 163 -11.86 37.97 23.27
CA LEU A 163 -11.72 39.04 22.28
C LEU A 163 -10.94 40.24 22.85
N PRO A 164 -9.92 40.77 22.14
CA PRO A 164 -9.35 42.08 22.44
C PRO A 164 -10.43 43.17 22.36
N GLN A 165 -10.58 43.95 23.42
CA GLN A 165 -11.67 44.93 23.55
C GLN A 165 -11.23 46.31 23.01
N GLY A 166 -11.38 46.50 21.69
CA GLY A 166 -10.97 47.71 20.97
C GLY A 166 -9.54 47.62 20.42
N ASP A 167 -9.15 48.33 19.36
CA ASP A 167 -9.92 49.24 18.48
C ASP A 167 -9.42 49.05 17.03
N TRP A 168 -10.26 49.33 16.02
CA TRP A 168 -9.96 49.08 14.60
C TRP A 168 -10.02 50.34 13.71
N PHE A 169 -10.62 51.45 14.15
CA PHE A 169 -10.72 52.66 13.30
C PHE A 169 -10.65 53.98 14.08
N LEU A 170 -9.53 54.71 13.90
CA LEU A 170 -9.57 56.05 13.29
C LEU A 170 -8.16 56.60 12.92
N THR A 171 -8.05 57.12 11.71
CA THR A 171 -6.94 57.96 11.13
C THR A 171 -7.55 58.58 9.86
N PRO A 172 -7.30 59.83 9.41
CA PRO A 172 -6.09 60.68 9.56
C PRO A 172 -6.46 62.16 9.93
N PRO A 173 -5.73 63.26 9.58
CA PRO A 173 -4.35 63.44 9.05
C PRO A 173 -3.45 64.54 9.71
N LYS A 174 -2.14 64.47 9.39
CA LYS A 174 -1.10 65.53 9.26
C LYS A 174 -1.21 66.92 9.96
N SER A 175 -0.18 67.26 10.75
CA SER A 175 0.60 68.53 10.76
C SER A 175 1.92 68.26 11.53
N GLU A 176 3.14 68.55 11.05
CA GLU A 176 3.84 69.85 10.81
C GLU A 176 4.38 70.58 12.07
N ASN A 177 5.70 70.47 12.29
CA ASN A 177 6.66 71.40 12.94
C ASN A 177 6.52 71.80 14.43
N VAL A 178 7.55 72.55 14.90
CA VAL A 178 7.85 73.06 16.26
C VAL A 178 8.37 71.95 17.21
N GLN A 179 9.60 71.90 17.75
CA GLN A 179 10.69 72.85 18.13
C GLN A 179 10.65 73.31 19.60
N GLU A 180 11.72 72.99 20.35
CA GLU A 180 12.03 73.44 21.75
C GLU A 180 11.00 73.01 22.84
N HIS A 181 11.30 72.95 24.15
CA HIS A 181 12.43 73.41 24.97
C HIS A 181 12.69 72.43 26.17
N ASP A 182 13.42 72.87 27.21
CA ASP A 182 14.03 72.05 28.28
C ASP A 182 13.20 71.97 29.60
N GLU A 183 13.89 71.62 30.71
CA GLU A 183 13.51 71.66 32.14
C GLU A 183 12.65 70.49 32.72
N ASP A 184 12.92 69.94 33.90
CA ASP A 184 14.20 69.78 34.66
C ASP A 184 14.05 68.76 35.84
N ASP A 185 15.12 68.58 36.63
CA ASP A 185 15.14 68.10 38.04
C ASP A 185 14.91 66.55 38.30
N PRO A 186 15.17 66.00 39.52
CA PRO A 186 16.31 65.05 39.64
C PRO A 186 16.06 63.80 40.54
N ASP A 187 17.06 62.91 40.67
CA ASP A 187 17.81 62.69 41.95
C ASP A 187 19.02 61.70 41.81
N ALA A 188 19.90 61.71 42.82
CA ALA A 188 20.97 60.76 43.25
C ALA A 188 21.60 59.74 42.24
N ARG A 189 22.93 59.69 41.98
CA ARG A 189 24.11 59.41 42.88
C ARG A 189 24.04 58.03 43.59
N LEU A 190 25.04 57.12 43.63
CA LEU A 190 26.43 56.92 43.13
C LEU A 190 26.57 55.42 42.73
N TYR A 191 27.60 54.81 42.11
CA TYR A 191 29.06 54.96 41.95
C TYR A 191 29.42 54.52 40.50
N ALA A 192 30.34 55.13 39.72
CA ALA A 192 31.79 55.32 39.87
C ALA A 192 32.68 54.08 39.56
N GLU A 193 33.33 54.15 38.38
CA GLU A 193 34.63 53.54 37.99
C GLU A 193 34.74 52.00 37.80
N ARG A 194 35.62 51.46 36.92
CA ARG A 194 36.80 52.04 36.24
C ARG A 194 37.21 51.37 34.91
N SER A 195 37.83 52.14 34.00
CA SER A 195 38.90 51.82 32.99
C SER A 195 39.05 50.42 32.37
N GLY A 196 39.40 50.24 31.09
CA GLY A 196 39.78 51.16 29.99
C GLY A 196 40.02 50.33 28.70
N ALA A 197 39.79 50.83 27.48
CA ALA A 197 40.47 51.91 26.76
C ALA A 197 41.76 51.45 26.02
N GLN A 198 41.69 51.32 24.69
CA GLN A 198 42.74 51.83 23.78
C GLN A 198 42.23 52.03 22.34
N GLU A 199 42.85 53.01 21.67
CA GLU A 199 42.68 53.45 20.28
C GLU A 199 43.38 52.45 19.30
N GLU A 200 43.49 52.61 17.96
CA GLU A 200 43.70 53.84 17.21
C GLU A 200 43.51 53.70 15.67
N THR A 201 43.05 54.79 15.03
CA THR A 201 43.16 55.20 13.59
C THR A 201 42.78 54.30 12.39
N ALA A 202 42.26 54.99 11.35
CA ALA A 202 42.30 54.58 9.94
C ALA A 202 43.34 55.44 9.17
N PRO A 203 43.58 55.18 7.86
CA PRO A 203 43.02 56.14 6.89
C PRO A 203 42.56 55.52 5.55
N SER A 204 42.11 56.38 4.63
CA SER A 204 41.47 56.07 3.35
C SER A 204 42.32 56.49 2.12
N SER A 205 41.69 56.59 0.93
CA SER A 205 42.23 57.05 -0.38
C SER A 205 42.99 55.98 -1.20
N SER A 206 43.06 56.02 -2.54
CA SER A 206 42.30 56.79 -3.56
C SER A 206 42.39 56.12 -4.95
N ILE A 207 41.52 56.54 -5.90
CA ILE A 207 41.45 56.03 -7.28
C ILE A 207 42.12 57.00 -8.26
N PRO A 208 42.95 56.53 -9.22
CA PRO A 208 43.31 57.26 -10.44
C PRO A 208 42.53 56.77 -11.70
N PRO A 209 42.32 57.64 -12.72
CA PRO A 209 41.56 57.32 -13.95
C PRO A 209 42.39 56.64 -15.06
N PRO A 210 41.75 56.08 -16.11
CA PRO A 210 42.45 55.37 -17.19
C PRO A 210 43.07 56.29 -18.26
N VAL A 211 44.10 55.77 -18.95
CA VAL A 211 44.75 56.38 -20.12
C VAL A 211 44.34 55.62 -21.40
N THR A 212 44.17 56.36 -22.50
CA THR A 212 43.64 55.87 -23.78
C THR A 212 44.75 55.71 -24.84
N LEU A 213 44.44 54.97 -25.91
CA LEU A 213 45.13 54.90 -27.22
C LEU A 213 46.52 54.23 -27.27
N ASN A 214 46.61 53.14 -28.03
CA ASN A 214 47.08 53.28 -29.42
C ASN A 214 46.64 52.11 -30.32
N GLU A 215 46.68 52.35 -31.63
CA GLU A 215 46.40 51.37 -32.69
C GLU A 215 47.70 50.69 -33.20
N LYS A 216 47.62 50.07 -34.38
CA LYS A 216 48.72 49.47 -35.20
C LYS A 216 49.29 48.12 -34.70
N GLU A 217 49.67 47.19 -35.58
CA GLU A 217 49.37 46.98 -37.01
C GLU A 217 49.79 45.54 -37.40
N GLN A 218 49.36 45.05 -38.58
CA GLN A 218 49.90 43.87 -39.29
C GLN A 218 49.70 42.49 -38.58
N GLY A 219 49.60 41.37 -39.29
CA GLY A 219 49.51 41.15 -40.74
C GLY A 219 49.01 39.73 -41.07
N ALA A 220 48.64 39.50 -42.34
CA ALA A 220 48.34 38.15 -42.85
C ALA A 220 49.65 37.39 -43.17
N PRO A 221 49.59 36.07 -43.42
CA PRO A 221 49.35 35.68 -44.81
C PRO A 221 48.41 34.48 -45.02
N THR A 222 48.01 34.34 -46.28
CA THR A 222 47.27 33.24 -46.90
C THR A 222 48.01 31.90 -46.87
N SER A 223 47.26 30.80 -46.90
CA SER A 223 47.45 29.77 -47.94
C SER A 223 46.19 28.92 -48.14
N SER A 224 45.96 28.51 -49.38
CA SER A 224 44.83 27.69 -49.82
C SER A 224 45.37 26.46 -50.55
N ILE A 225 44.86 25.26 -50.25
CA ILE A 225 45.19 24.03 -50.99
C ILE A 225 43.90 23.29 -51.34
N ASN A 226 43.61 23.21 -52.63
CA ASN A 226 42.79 22.15 -53.22
C ASN A 226 43.74 21.07 -53.77
N VAL A 227 43.44 19.80 -53.53
CA VAL A 227 43.93 18.65 -54.33
C VAL A 227 42.75 17.69 -54.51
N SER A 228 42.73 16.94 -55.60
CA SER A 228 41.55 16.24 -56.12
C SER A 228 41.80 14.76 -56.47
N ASP A 229 40.69 14.06 -56.75
CA ASP A 229 40.55 12.88 -57.62
C ASP A 229 41.04 11.48 -57.17
N VAL A 230 40.60 10.49 -57.96
CA VAL A 230 41.04 9.08 -58.09
C VAL A 230 40.43 8.02 -57.14
N ASP A 231 39.18 7.66 -57.43
CA ASP A 231 38.69 6.26 -57.55
C ASP A 231 39.37 5.59 -58.79
N PRO A 232 39.34 4.25 -59.07
CA PRO A 232 38.32 3.25 -58.70
C PRO A 232 38.81 1.81 -58.38
N GLY A 233 37.87 0.85 -58.19
CA GLY A 233 38.14 -0.61 -58.33
C GLY A 233 37.18 -1.55 -57.55
N THR A 234 35.90 -1.72 -57.91
CA THR A 234 35.30 -2.64 -58.92
C THR A 234 35.10 -4.11 -58.50
N GLY A 235 33.87 -4.64 -58.67
CA GLY A 235 33.46 -6.02 -58.40
C GLY A 235 32.09 -6.08 -57.70
N GLU A 236 30.97 -5.73 -58.35
CA GLU A 236 30.13 -6.61 -59.20
C GLU A 236 29.60 -7.87 -58.47
N SER A 237 28.29 -8.21 -58.48
CA SER A 237 27.08 -7.59 -59.06
C SER A 237 25.81 -8.22 -58.36
N LYS A 238 24.52 -8.20 -58.78
CA LYS A 238 23.86 -7.88 -60.07
C LYS A 238 22.31 -7.69 -59.94
N GLN A 239 21.81 -6.48 -60.25
CA GLN A 239 20.50 -6.20 -60.91
C GLN A 239 19.16 -6.59 -60.16
N CYS A 240 17.98 -5.99 -60.44
CA CYS A 240 17.56 -5.07 -61.51
C CYS A 240 16.40 -4.10 -61.11
N ALA A 241 16.31 -2.94 -61.79
CA ALA A 241 15.12 -2.12 -62.20
C ALA A 241 13.89 -1.89 -61.25
N THR A 242 13.22 -0.73 -61.17
CA THR A 242 13.36 0.60 -61.83
C THR A 242 12.67 1.74 -61.03
N SER A 243 13.04 2.98 -61.35
CA SER A 243 12.60 4.31 -60.81
C SER A 243 11.13 4.71 -61.18
N PRO A 244 10.55 5.89 -60.80
CA PRO A 244 11.19 7.11 -60.26
C PRO A 244 10.45 8.05 -59.24
N SER A 245 11.29 8.79 -58.49
CA SER A 245 11.24 10.25 -58.18
C SER A 245 10.13 10.98 -57.36
N HIS A 246 10.63 11.82 -56.44
CA HIS A 246 10.23 13.21 -56.11
C HIS A 246 9.02 13.58 -55.20
N VAL A 247 9.35 13.84 -53.93
CA VAL A 247 9.36 15.20 -53.28
C VAL A 247 8.04 15.94 -52.95
N ARG A 248 7.90 16.26 -51.64
CA ARG A 248 7.13 17.37 -51.00
C ARG A 248 5.59 17.39 -51.14
N LYS A 249 4.90 17.25 -49.99
CA LYS A 249 4.47 18.41 -49.17
C LYS A 249 3.81 18.04 -47.83
N THR A 250 3.85 18.99 -46.91
CA THR A 250 3.08 19.03 -45.66
C THR A 250 1.57 19.16 -45.91
N ARG A 251 0.73 18.68 -44.99
CA ARG A 251 -0.71 18.97 -44.97
C ARG A 251 -1.08 19.64 -43.64
N LYS A 252 -1.75 20.80 -43.71
CA LYS A 252 -2.12 21.66 -42.58
C LYS A 252 -3.64 21.91 -42.58
N ARG A 253 -4.20 22.37 -41.46
CA ARG A 253 -5.60 22.75 -41.28
C ARG A 253 -6.13 23.72 -42.36
N LYS A 254 -7.40 23.56 -42.73
CA LYS A 254 -8.48 24.56 -42.85
C LYS A 254 -9.82 23.79 -42.98
N ASN A 255 -10.98 24.14 -42.40
CA ASN A 255 -11.72 25.41 -42.20
C ASN A 255 -12.25 26.03 -43.50
N SER A 256 -13.58 26.13 -43.57
CA SER A 256 -14.35 26.93 -44.53
C SER A 256 -15.73 27.26 -43.93
N GLU A 257 -15.89 28.46 -43.41
CA GLU A 257 -17.15 29.22 -43.56
C GLU A 257 -17.30 29.59 -45.06
N GLU A 258 -18.46 29.89 -45.64
CA GLU A 258 -19.31 31.10 -45.51
C GLU A 258 -20.49 30.94 -46.54
N LEU A 259 -21.54 31.78 -46.67
CA LEU A 259 -22.29 32.72 -45.82
C LEU A 259 -23.39 33.36 -46.71
N THR A 260 -24.69 33.34 -46.31
CA THR A 260 -25.81 34.21 -46.79
C THR A 260 -27.16 33.70 -46.21
N SER A 261 -28.20 34.49 -45.98
CA SER A 261 -28.36 35.93 -45.66
C SER A 261 -29.84 36.20 -45.27
N ASN A 262 -30.14 37.36 -44.66
CA ASN A 262 -31.47 37.90 -44.32
C ASN A 262 -32.14 37.18 -43.11
N GLN A 263 -32.49 37.80 -41.97
CA GLN A 263 -33.19 39.05 -41.60
C GLN A 263 -34.66 38.79 -41.19
N GLU A 264 -34.97 39.10 -39.91
CA GLU A 264 -36.18 39.79 -39.42
C GLU A 264 -37.58 39.11 -39.62
N THR A 265 -38.61 39.25 -38.78
CA THR A 265 -38.83 40.06 -37.55
C THR A 265 -39.98 39.44 -36.73
N THR A 266 -40.12 39.82 -35.43
CA THR A 266 -41.38 39.78 -34.61
C THR A 266 -42.08 38.41 -34.38
N SER A 267 -43.03 38.23 -33.45
CA SER A 267 -43.26 38.73 -32.07
C SER A 267 -44.41 37.89 -31.45
N SER A 268 -44.87 38.25 -30.22
CA SER A 268 -46.17 37.82 -29.62
C SER A 268 -46.20 36.37 -29.09
N GLN A 269 -46.60 36.07 -27.84
CA GLN A 269 -47.93 36.23 -27.18
C GLN A 269 -49.02 35.32 -27.77
N GLU A 270 -49.93 34.69 -27.00
CA GLU A 270 -50.02 34.38 -25.55
C GLU A 270 -51.20 33.40 -25.32
N THR A 271 -51.41 32.90 -24.09
CA THR A 271 -52.65 32.22 -23.59
C THR A 271 -53.09 30.88 -24.24
N ASN A 272 -54.08 30.13 -23.72
CA ASN A 272 -54.31 29.58 -22.35
C ASN A 272 -55.45 28.50 -22.40
N LEU A 273 -55.73 27.84 -21.27
CA LEU A 273 -57.00 27.17 -20.86
C LEU A 273 -57.42 25.81 -21.48
N ASN A 274 -57.40 24.79 -20.61
CA ASN A 274 -58.49 23.85 -20.26
C ASN A 274 -59.50 23.34 -21.32
N GLN A 275 -59.68 22.02 -21.42
CA GLN A 275 -60.80 21.31 -20.75
C GLN A 275 -60.72 19.77 -20.80
N GLU A 276 -60.98 19.15 -19.64
CA GLU A 276 -61.52 17.79 -19.46
C GLU A 276 -63.07 17.89 -19.29
N PRO A 277 -63.85 16.79 -19.20
CA PRO A 277 -63.69 15.43 -19.75
C PRO A 277 -64.96 14.91 -20.48
N SER A 278 -64.94 13.70 -21.06
CA SER A 278 -66.19 12.90 -21.21
C SER A 278 -65.92 11.39 -21.26
N SER A 279 -66.97 10.62 -20.96
CA SER A 279 -66.96 9.19 -20.61
C SER A 279 -67.53 8.28 -21.71
N SER A 280 -67.57 6.96 -21.43
CA SER A 280 -68.32 5.91 -22.17
C SER A 280 -67.68 5.42 -23.49
N GLU A 281 -67.90 4.18 -23.98
CA GLU A 281 -68.59 3.03 -23.40
C GLU A 281 -68.05 1.67 -23.92
N GLN A 282 -68.69 0.57 -23.54
CA GLN A 282 -68.30 -0.82 -23.81
C GLN A 282 -68.44 -1.21 -25.30
N LYS A 283 -67.59 -2.14 -25.79
CA LYS A 283 -68.03 -3.46 -26.30
C LYS A 283 -66.89 -4.45 -26.58
N SER A 284 -67.26 -5.73 -26.59
CA SER A 284 -66.39 -6.89 -26.78
C SER A 284 -66.31 -7.36 -28.24
N ARG A 285 -65.28 -8.16 -28.59
CA ARG A 285 -65.48 -9.52 -29.17
C ARG A 285 -64.22 -10.32 -29.57
N ARG A 286 -64.31 -11.63 -29.28
CA ARG A 286 -63.88 -12.82 -30.06
C ARG A 286 -62.40 -13.20 -30.23
N VAL A 287 -62.13 -14.38 -29.66
CA VAL A 287 -61.04 -15.32 -29.97
C VAL A 287 -61.14 -15.91 -31.40
N LYS A 288 -59.98 -16.05 -32.05
CA LYS A 288 -59.57 -17.13 -32.98
C LYS A 288 -58.07 -17.35 -32.70
N LYS A 289 -57.53 -18.49 -32.26
CA LYS A 289 -57.65 -19.90 -32.70
C LYS A 289 -57.33 -20.10 -34.18
N ARG A 290 -56.15 -20.65 -34.46
CA ARG A 290 -55.82 -21.41 -35.67
C ARG A 290 -54.90 -22.57 -35.27
N GLU A 291 -55.11 -23.71 -35.90
CA GLU A 291 -54.44 -24.97 -35.59
C GLU A 291 -53.44 -25.33 -36.68
N THR A 292 -52.41 -26.11 -36.33
CA THR A 292 -51.79 -27.08 -37.25
C THR A 292 -51.48 -28.34 -36.47
N ARG A 293 -51.75 -29.49 -37.09
CA ARG A 293 -51.80 -30.81 -36.45
C ARG A 293 -51.26 -31.88 -37.41
N ARG A 294 -50.40 -32.75 -36.89
CA ARG A 294 -50.04 -34.11 -37.33
C ARG A 294 -49.00 -34.58 -36.31
N ASP A 295 -49.28 -35.52 -35.40
CA ASP A 295 -49.77 -36.88 -35.59
C ASP A 295 -48.86 -37.70 -36.52
N TYR A 296 -47.99 -38.52 -35.92
CA TYR A 296 -47.93 -39.95 -36.23
C TYR A 296 -47.32 -40.74 -35.06
N SER A 297 -47.98 -41.83 -34.69
CA SER A 297 -47.55 -42.79 -33.68
C SER A 297 -47.41 -44.17 -34.31
N CYS A 298 -46.49 -45.00 -33.81
CA CYS A 298 -46.80 -46.42 -33.58
C CYS A 298 -45.89 -47.03 -32.51
N GLN A 299 -46.19 -48.26 -32.11
CA GLN A 299 -45.59 -48.98 -30.98
C GLN A 299 -44.76 -50.18 -31.44
N VAL A 300 -43.86 -50.61 -30.54
CA VAL A 300 -43.49 -52.00 -30.19
C VAL A 300 -43.49 -53.08 -31.28
N ALA A 301 -42.34 -53.73 -31.45
CA ALA A 301 -42.26 -55.14 -31.84
C ALA A 301 -41.13 -55.83 -31.06
N GLU A 302 -41.25 -57.16 -30.87
CA GLU A 302 -40.45 -58.01 -29.98
C GLU A 302 -40.02 -59.27 -30.75
N THR A 303 -38.74 -59.66 -30.71
CA THR A 303 -38.28 -61.00 -31.13
C THR A 303 -36.88 -61.32 -30.57
N GLN A 304 -36.38 -62.55 -30.82
CA GLN A 304 -35.52 -63.31 -29.91
C GLN A 304 -34.07 -63.53 -30.36
N GLU A 305 -33.22 -63.84 -29.37
CA GLU A 305 -32.06 -64.77 -29.31
C GLU A 305 -31.25 -65.17 -30.58
N VAL A 306 -29.93 -65.37 -30.41
CA VAL A 306 -29.25 -66.71 -30.45
C VAL A 306 -27.69 -66.60 -30.47
N ASN A 307 -27.03 -67.58 -29.82
CA ASN A 307 -25.63 -68.04 -29.90
C ASN A 307 -24.43 -67.29 -29.26
N ALA A 308 -23.84 -68.01 -28.31
CA ALA A 308 -22.63 -67.74 -27.53
C ALA A 308 -21.32 -68.25 -28.17
N HIS A 309 -20.16 -67.81 -27.63
CA HIS A 309 -18.97 -68.67 -27.50
C HIS A 309 -18.12 -68.34 -26.24
N LYS A 310 -17.01 -69.07 -26.04
CA LYS A 310 -16.81 -69.75 -24.75
C LYS A 310 -15.35 -70.15 -24.37
N SER A 311 -14.69 -69.44 -23.43
CA SER A 311 -13.53 -69.91 -22.62
C SER A 311 -13.19 -68.88 -21.51
N ASP A 312 -12.93 -69.17 -20.22
CA ASP A 312 -12.06 -70.15 -19.49
C ASP A 312 -10.58 -69.66 -19.32
N GLN A 313 -9.91 -69.59 -18.14
CA GLN A 313 -10.31 -69.61 -16.70
C GLN A 313 -9.41 -68.68 -15.78
N PRO A 314 -8.75 -69.08 -14.64
CA PRO A 314 -9.17 -68.54 -13.33
C PRO A 314 -8.06 -68.05 -12.36
N ILE A 315 -8.41 -67.14 -11.43
CA ILE A 315 -7.69 -66.97 -10.14
C ILE A 315 -8.69 -66.89 -8.96
N LYS A 316 -8.38 -67.59 -7.86
CA LYS A 316 -9.14 -67.62 -6.60
C LYS A 316 -8.46 -66.73 -5.54
N LEU A 317 -9.20 -66.11 -4.61
CA LEU A 317 -8.74 -65.94 -3.21
C LEU A 317 -9.81 -65.47 -2.20
N SER A 318 -9.76 -66.07 -1.01
CA SER A 318 -10.16 -65.62 0.34
C SER A 318 -11.41 -64.71 0.55
N LYS A 319 -12.46 -65.29 1.15
CA LYS A 319 -13.50 -64.56 1.92
C LYS A 319 -13.44 -64.96 3.41
N ARG A 320 -12.73 -64.22 4.27
CA ARG A 320 -12.78 -64.45 5.74
C ARG A 320 -12.83 -63.21 6.66
N SER A 321 -12.45 -62.01 6.19
CA SER A 321 -12.33 -60.81 7.04
C SER A 321 -13.66 -60.17 7.50
N LYS A 322 -14.72 -60.16 6.66
CA LYS A 322 -15.91 -59.30 6.87
C LYS A 322 -16.81 -59.64 8.08
N ARG A 323 -16.60 -60.74 8.82
CA ARG A 323 -17.51 -61.18 9.90
C ARG A 323 -17.18 -60.66 11.31
N GLN A 324 -16.00 -60.06 11.54
CA GLN A 324 -15.64 -59.53 12.87
C GLN A 324 -16.05 -58.06 13.10
N LYS A 325 -16.06 -57.20 12.07
CA LYS A 325 -16.37 -55.77 12.24
C LYS A 325 -17.81 -55.45 12.69
N ILE A 326 -18.79 -56.32 12.41
CA ILE A 326 -20.22 -56.06 12.69
C ILE A 326 -20.53 -56.16 14.20
N ARG A 327 -19.91 -57.10 14.91
CA ARG A 327 -20.17 -57.34 16.35
C ARG A 327 -19.59 -56.29 17.30
N ALA A 328 -18.75 -55.38 16.82
CA ALA A 328 -18.23 -54.28 17.63
C ALA A 328 -19.28 -53.15 17.78
N THR A 329 -19.93 -52.80 16.67
CA THR A 329 -20.97 -51.75 16.61
C THR A 329 -22.22 -52.07 17.42
N GLU A 330 -22.61 -53.34 17.52
CA GLU A 330 -23.81 -53.76 18.27
C GLU A 330 -23.66 -53.62 19.80
N ARG A 331 -22.42 -53.60 20.34
CA ARG A 331 -22.20 -53.39 21.79
C ARG A 331 -22.35 -51.93 22.20
N VAL A 332 -21.71 -51.02 21.47
CA VAL A 332 -21.75 -49.56 21.74
C VAL A 332 -23.19 -49.04 21.68
N ALA A 333 -23.98 -49.54 20.72
CA ALA A 333 -25.41 -49.19 20.60
C ALA A 333 -26.29 -49.70 21.76
N LYS A 334 -25.82 -50.67 22.56
CA LYS A 334 -26.59 -51.18 23.71
C LYS A 334 -26.29 -50.42 24.99
N GLU A 335 -25.02 -50.10 25.25
CA GLU A 335 -24.59 -49.33 26.43
C GLU A 335 -25.18 -47.91 26.44
N ALA A 336 -25.36 -47.29 25.26
CA ALA A 336 -26.01 -45.98 25.14
C ALA A 336 -27.48 -45.98 25.65
N ASN A 337 -28.25 -47.05 25.38
CA ASN A 337 -29.67 -47.12 25.74
C ASN A 337 -29.93 -47.37 27.23
N GLU A 338 -28.98 -47.98 27.96
CA GLU A 338 -29.09 -48.18 29.42
C GLU A 338 -28.71 -46.93 30.23
N ALA A 339 -28.06 -45.94 29.61
CA ALA A 339 -27.73 -44.65 30.22
C ALA A 339 -28.92 -43.67 30.25
N GLU A 340 -29.74 -43.67 29.21
CA GLU A 340 -30.91 -42.76 29.08
C GLU A 340 -31.96 -43.02 30.19
N ALA A 341 -32.11 -44.29 30.60
CA ALA A 341 -33.10 -44.76 31.57
C ALA A 341 -32.83 -44.38 33.06
N ARG A 342 -31.94 -43.41 33.32
CA ARG A 342 -31.54 -42.99 34.69
C ARG A 342 -31.68 -41.49 34.96
N ARG A 343 -32.29 -40.70 34.07
CA ARG A 343 -32.58 -39.28 34.39
C ARG A 343 -33.66 -39.18 35.48
N PRO A 344 -33.54 -38.23 36.44
CA PRO A 344 -34.64 -37.88 37.32
C PRO A 344 -35.80 -37.25 36.51
N PRO A 345 -37.04 -37.27 37.02
CA PRO A 345 -38.16 -36.62 36.35
C PRO A 345 -37.97 -35.10 36.28
N ASP A 346 -38.31 -34.51 35.15
CA ASP A 346 -38.25 -33.07 34.94
C ASP A 346 -39.23 -32.31 35.88
N PRO A 347 -38.90 -31.06 36.27
CA PRO A 347 -39.83 -30.21 37.02
C PRO A 347 -41.11 -29.94 36.21
N PRO A 348 -42.24 -29.62 36.87
CA PRO A 348 -43.50 -29.33 36.17
C PRO A 348 -43.32 -28.11 35.26
N GLY A 349 -43.40 -28.36 33.94
CA GLY A 349 -43.11 -27.35 32.93
C GLY A 349 -44.10 -26.19 32.95
N GLU A 350 -43.57 -24.96 32.93
CA GLU A 350 -44.34 -23.77 32.61
C GLU A 350 -44.86 -23.85 31.17
N ASP A 351 -46.05 -23.31 30.91
CA ASP A 351 -46.65 -23.34 29.57
C ASP A 351 -45.76 -22.56 28.58
N PRO A 352 -45.27 -23.18 27.47
CA PRO A 352 -44.40 -22.51 26.50
C PRO A 352 -45.05 -21.32 25.78
N LEU A 353 -46.34 -21.04 26.02
CA LEU A 353 -47.03 -19.83 25.59
C LEU A 353 -46.80 -18.60 26.49
N ASN A 354 -46.20 -18.74 27.69
CA ASN A 354 -45.88 -17.63 28.61
C ASN A 354 -44.67 -16.78 28.19
N MET A 355 -44.52 -16.50 26.89
CA MET A 355 -43.50 -15.56 26.39
C MET A 355 -43.96 -14.11 26.60
N GLU A 356 -43.28 -13.39 27.51
CA GLU A 356 -43.39 -11.93 27.56
C GLU A 356 -42.95 -11.30 26.23
N ALA A 357 -43.68 -10.26 25.80
CA ALA A 357 -43.35 -9.54 24.58
C ALA A 357 -42.23 -8.51 24.81
N GLY A 358 -41.42 -8.27 23.77
CA GLY A 358 -40.24 -7.39 23.85
C GLY A 358 -38.96 -8.13 24.22
N LEU A 359 -37.82 -7.43 24.15
CA LEU A 359 -36.50 -7.98 24.46
C LEU A 359 -35.50 -6.84 24.74
N VAL A 360 -34.65 -6.97 25.76
CA VAL A 360 -33.51 -6.06 25.96
C VAL A 360 -32.23 -6.74 25.46
N SER A 361 -31.62 -6.19 24.41
CA SER A 361 -30.37 -6.71 23.85
C SER A 361 -29.20 -5.79 24.21
N ALA A 362 -28.23 -6.29 24.97
CA ALA A 362 -27.02 -5.54 25.36
C ALA A 362 -26.24 -4.95 24.17
N ILE A 363 -26.33 -5.59 22.99
CA ILE A 363 -25.63 -5.16 21.76
C ILE A 363 -26.51 -4.25 20.88
N SER A 364 -27.84 -4.35 20.99
CA SER A 364 -28.76 -3.76 20.00
C SER A 364 -30.00 -3.06 20.55
N GLY A 365 -29.97 -2.68 21.82
CA GLY A 365 -31.00 -1.89 22.47
C GLY A 365 -32.28 -2.67 22.81
N THR A 366 -33.31 -1.93 23.19
CA THR A 366 -34.61 -2.49 23.58
C THR A 366 -35.52 -2.64 22.36
N TYR A 367 -36.04 -3.84 22.18
CA TYR A 367 -37.14 -4.17 21.30
C TYR A 367 -38.42 -4.05 22.12
N LEU A 368 -39.29 -3.09 21.77
CA LEU A 368 -40.50 -2.81 22.55
C LEU A 368 -41.68 -3.69 22.13
N PRO A 369 -42.60 -4.05 23.05
CA PRO A 369 -43.86 -4.71 22.72
C PRO A 369 -44.69 -3.86 21.75
N LEU A 370 -45.28 -4.48 20.74
CA LEU A 370 -46.06 -3.77 19.73
C LEU A 370 -47.29 -3.06 20.31
N LYS A 371 -47.88 -3.57 21.40
CA LYS A 371 -48.96 -2.89 22.13
C LYS A 371 -48.49 -1.56 22.72
N THR A 372 -47.31 -1.53 23.34
CA THR A 372 -46.69 -0.29 23.84
C THR A 372 -46.48 0.71 22.71
N LEU A 373 -46.14 0.25 21.50
CA LEU A 373 -46.02 1.11 20.33
C LEU A 373 -47.37 1.63 19.81
N LEU A 374 -48.44 0.83 19.85
CA LEU A 374 -49.79 1.29 19.52
C LEU A 374 -50.30 2.36 20.51
N GLU A 375 -50.05 2.16 21.81
CA GLU A 375 -50.45 3.08 22.89
C GLU A 375 -49.60 4.37 22.92
N THR A 376 -48.44 4.39 22.26
CA THR A 376 -47.51 5.53 22.24
C THR A 376 -48.04 6.69 21.40
N LYS A 377 -48.50 7.77 22.06
CA LYS A 377 -49.01 9.01 21.44
C LYS A 377 -47.91 10.02 21.02
N ARG A 378 -46.63 9.64 21.05
CA ARG A 378 -45.48 10.50 20.71
C ARG A 378 -44.68 9.89 19.56
N GLU A 379 -43.85 10.68 18.89
CA GLU A 379 -42.83 10.10 18.02
C GLU A 379 -41.77 9.36 18.85
N LEU A 380 -41.39 8.16 18.42
CA LEU A 380 -40.36 7.34 19.05
C LEU A 380 -39.48 6.68 17.99
N ARG A 381 -38.22 6.39 18.30
CA ARG A 381 -37.38 5.46 17.54
C ARG A 381 -37.08 4.23 18.38
N THR A 382 -37.22 3.05 17.80
CA THR A 382 -37.10 1.77 18.52
C THR A 382 -36.67 0.64 17.60
N HIS A 383 -36.49 -0.55 18.17
CA HIS A 383 -36.31 -1.80 17.45
C HIS A 383 -37.57 -2.66 17.65
N ILE A 384 -37.88 -3.51 16.69
CA ILE A 384 -39.10 -4.36 16.71
C ILE A 384 -38.70 -5.80 16.44
N ILE A 385 -39.22 -6.72 17.24
CA ILE A 385 -39.21 -8.16 16.96
C ILE A 385 -40.66 -8.64 17.00
N ALA A 386 -41.12 -9.29 15.94
CA ALA A 386 -42.53 -9.63 15.76
C ALA A 386 -42.72 -10.76 14.74
N VAL A 387 -43.87 -11.42 14.76
CA VAL A 387 -44.32 -12.32 13.69
C VAL A 387 -44.90 -11.48 12.54
N ALA A 388 -44.45 -11.72 11.32
CA ALA A 388 -45.04 -11.15 10.12
C ALA A 388 -46.36 -11.87 9.80
N ARG A 389 -47.45 -11.11 9.78
CA ARG A 389 -48.79 -11.58 9.37
C ARG A 389 -49.08 -11.28 7.90
N MET A 390 -48.57 -10.16 7.39
CA MET A 390 -48.69 -9.81 5.98
C MET A 390 -47.45 -9.05 5.52
N SER A 391 -46.96 -9.37 4.33
CA SER A 391 -46.03 -8.52 3.58
C SER A 391 -46.67 -8.18 2.24
N GLU A 392 -46.80 -6.88 1.94
CA GLU A 392 -47.03 -6.44 0.56
C GLU A 392 -45.80 -6.78 -0.30
N LYS A 393 -45.98 -6.91 -1.62
CA LYS A 393 -44.85 -6.93 -2.55
C LYS A 393 -44.30 -5.51 -2.70
N PRO A 394 -42.98 -5.30 -2.91
CA PRO A 394 -42.43 -3.98 -3.17
C PRO A 394 -43.16 -3.22 -4.29
N VAL A 395 -43.68 -2.03 -3.97
CA VAL A 395 -44.39 -1.14 -4.91
C VAL A 395 -43.57 0.13 -5.11
N GLN A 396 -43.37 0.52 -6.37
CA GLN A 396 -42.78 1.81 -6.71
C GLN A 396 -43.73 2.95 -6.31
N ILE A 397 -43.22 3.97 -5.61
CA ILE A 397 -43.99 5.18 -5.26
C ILE A 397 -43.81 6.27 -6.31
N ARG A 398 -44.46 7.42 -6.14
CA ARG A 398 -44.29 8.58 -7.05
C ARG A 398 -42.82 9.04 -7.02
N GLY A 399 -42.08 8.75 -8.08
CA GLY A 399 -40.63 8.93 -8.17
C GLY A 399 -39.95 7.64 -8.63
N ALA A 400 -38.67 7.47 -8.28
CA ALA A 400 -37.91 6.26 -8.58
C ALA A 400 -37.88 5.26 -7.40
N ASP A 401 -38.31 5.68 -6.21
CA ASP A 401 -38.20 4.91 -4.97
C ASP A 401 -39.28 3.84 -4.83
N PHE A 402 -38.99 2.83 -4.01
CA PHE A 402 -39.86 1.70 -3.71
C PHE A 402 -40.20 1.68 -2.23
N LYS A 403 -41.38 1.13 -1.90
CA LYS A 403 -41.76 0.78 -0.53
C LYS A 403 -42.26 -0.65 -0.43
N THR A 404 -42.22 -1.21 0.77
CA THR A 404 -43.03 -2.36 1.17
C THR A 404 -43.80 -2.02 2.44
N THR A 405 -44.93 -2.69 2.66
CA THR A 405 -45.73 -2.59 3.88
C THR A 405 -45.75 -3.95 4.56
N LEU A 406 -45.47 -3.96 5.86
CA LEU A 406 -45.58 -5.12 6.72
C LEU A 406 -46.73 -4.91 7.72
N ILE A 407 -47.46 -5.97 8.02
CA ILE A 407 -48.35 -6.06 9.17
C ILE A 407 -47.76 -7.10 10.13
N LEU A 408 -47.46 -6.66 11.34
CA LEU A 408 -46.73 -7.40 12.36
C LEU A 408 -47.62 -7.71 13.57
N THR A 409 -47.34 -8.79 14.28
CA THR A 409 -48.04 -9.17 15.51
C THR A 409 -47.08 -9.80 16.51
N ASP A 410 -47.37 -9.67 17.80
CA ASP A 410 -46.59 -10.24 18.91
C ASP A 410 -47.56 -10.68 20.04
N PRO A 411 -47.09 -11.30 21.13
CA PRO A 411 -47.97 -11.68 22.24
C PRO A 411 -48.73 -10.50 22.87
N SER A 412 -48.24 -9.27 22.78
CA SER A 412 -48.82 -8.10 23.47
C SER A 412 -50.10 -7.56 22.81
N ILE A 413 -50.26 -7.69 21.48
CA ILE A 413 -51.52 -7.34 20.79
C ILE A 413 -52.42 -8.56 20.53
N GLY A 414 -51.97 -9.76 20.91
CA GLY A 414 -52.68 -11.02 20.70
C GLY A 414 -53.08 -11.26 19.24
N THR A 415 -54.22 -11.92 19.02
CA THR A 415 -54.75 -12.27 17.69
C THR A 415 -55.64 -11.17 17.07
N THR A 416 -55.57 -9.93 17.56
CA THR A 416 -56.39 -8.81 17.06
C THR A 416 -56.24 -8.62 15.54
N ALA A 417 -57.33 -8.25 14.86
CA ALA A 417 -57.41 -8.31 13.39
C ALA A 417 -56.44 -7.36 12.64
N TYR A 418 -55.94 -6.31 13.30
CA TYR A 418 -55.32 -5.16 12.63
C TYR A 418 -53.77 -5.17 12.64
N GLY A 419 -53.15 -5.72 13.69
CA GLY A 419 -51.68 -5.76 13.86
C GLY A 419 -51.02 -4.37 13.95
N PHE A 420 -49.68 -4.36 13.97
CA PHE A 420 -48.86 -3.16 13.87
C PHE A 420 -48.31 -2.98 12.45
N LYS A 421 -48.58 -1.83 11.83
CA LYS A 421 -48.21 -1.55 10.44
C LYS A 421 -46.85 -0.87 10.34
N VAL A 422 -45.94 -1.41 9.54
CA VAL A 422 -44.62 -0.82 9.26
C VAL A 422 -44.44 -0.59 7.76
N MET A 423 -44.03 0.61 7.36
CA MET A 423 -43.66 0.94 5.98
C MET A 423 -42.15 1.08 5.86
N CYS A 424 -41.51 0.26 5.02
CA CYS A 424 -40.08 0.35 4.75
C CYS A 424 -39.86 0.92 3.34
N PHE A 425 -38.94 1.89 3.21
CA PHE A 425 -38.63 2.59 1.96
C PHE A 425 -37.20 2.27 1.49
N MET A 426 -36.99 2.26 0.18
CA MET A 426 -35.71 1.97 -0.46
C MET A 426 -35.59 2.68 -1.82
N LYS A 427 -34.38 3.13 -2.18
CA LYS A 427 -34.13 3.80 -3.45
C LYS A 427 -34.21 2.86 -4.65
N SER A 428 -34.42 3.44 -5.84
CA SER A 428 -34.41 2.72 -7.11
C SER A 428 -33.17 1.84 -7.29
N GLY A 429 -33.34 0.66 -7.90
CA GLY A 429 -32.28 -0.33 -8.10
C GLY A 429 -31.98 -1.19 -6.86
N PHE A 430 -32.39 -0.76 -5.67
CA PHE A 430 -32.16 -1.48 -4.40
C PHE A 430 -33.41 -2.15 -3.83
N GLN A 431 -34.52 -2.20 -4.58
CA GLN A 431 -35.82 -2.70 -4.09
C GLN A 431 -35.81 -4.17 -3.59
N TYR A 432 -34.78 -4.95 -3.94
CA TYR A 432 -34.54 -6.30 -3.41
C TYR A 432 -34.04 -6.33 -1.96
N LEU A 433 -33.68 -5.17 -1.37
CA LEU A 433 -33.31 -5.02 0.04
C LEU A 433 -34.51 -4.74 0.95
N LEU A 434 -35.72 -4.56 0.40
CA LEU A 434 -36.94 -4.36 1.18
C LEU A 434 -37.40 -5.68 1.84
N PRO A 435 -37.96 -5.64 3.06
CA PRO A 435 -38.47 -6.84 3.73
C PRO A 435 -39.64 -7.48 2.97
N SER A 436 -39.52 -8.79 2.76
CA SER A 436 -40.56 -9.65 2.16
C SER A 436 -40.72 -10.98 2.93
N PRO A 437 -40.99 -10.95 4.25
CA PRO A 437 -41.19 -12.17 5.04
C PRO A 437 -42.45 -12.92 4.59
N GLU A 438 -42.39 -14.26 4.66
CA GLU A 438 -43.57 -15.12 4.56
C GLU A 438 -44.46 -14.93 5.81
N GLU A 439 -45.75 -15.25 5.71
CA GLU A 439 -46.65 -15.24 6.86
C GLU A 439 -46.22 -16.28 7.90
N GLY A 440 -46.27 -15.91 9.19
CA GLY A 440 -45.81 -16.75 10.31
C GLY A 440 -44.30 -16.72 10.57
N ARG A 441 -43.51 -15.97 9.81
CA ARG A 441 -42.06 -15.80 10.07
C ARG A 441 -41.81 -14.72 11.12
N ILE A 442 -40.81 -14.92 11.96
CA ILE A 442 -40.36 -13.86 12.89
C ILE A 442 -39.47 -12.90 12.09
N ILE A 443 -39.75 -11.60 12.18
CA ILE A 443 -38.91 -10.53 11.62
C ILE A 443 -38.40 -9.62 12.75
N LEU A 444 -37.13 -9.25 12.63
CA LEU A 444 -36.45 -8.28 13.47
C LEU A 444 -36.13 -7.05 12.60
N LEU A 445 -36.56 -5.88 13.04
CA LEU A 445 -36.37 -4.57 12.41
C LEU A 445 -35.65 -3.63 13.39
N ARG A 446 -34.72 -2.80 12.90
CA ARG A 446 -34.03 -1.78 13.72
C ARG A 446 -34.26 -0.37 13.19
N ASP A 447 -34.06 0.60 14.08
CA ASP A 447 -34.13 2.04 13.80
C ASP A 447 -35.52 2.49 13.25
N VAL A 448 -36.58 1.81 13.68
CA VAL A 448 -37.96 2.06 13.26
C VAL A 448 -38.46 3.36 13.89
N ARG A 449 -38.86 4.32 13.06
CA ARG A 449 -39.52 5.57 13.46
C ARG A 449 -41.02 5.32 13.63
N VAL A 450 -41.50 5.33 14.85
CA VAL A 450 -42.92 5.12 15.20
C VAL A 450 -43.59 6.48 15.30
N THR A 451 -44.67 6.69 14.54
CA THR A 451 -45.44 7.95 14.52
C THR A 451 -46.95 7.72 14.57
N PRO A 452 -47.70 8.53 15.35
CA PRO A 452 -49.16 8.57 15.27
C PRO A 452 -49.59 9.18 13.92
N TRP A 453 -50.51 8.54 13.22
CA TRP A 453 -51.02 8.98 11.92
C TRP A 453 -52.46 8.48 11.69
N GLY A 454 -53.39 9.39 11.39
CA GLY A 454 -54.77 9.06 11.05
C GLY A 454 -55.58 8.40 12.16
N GLY A 455 -55.22 8.62 13.42
CA GLY A 455 -55.88 8.00 14.59
C GLY A 455 -55.32 6.63 15.01
N GLY A 456 -54.42 6.04 14.22
CA GLY A 456 -53.61 4.88 14.62
C GLY A 456 -52.13 5.24 14.76
N THR A 457 -51.29 4.25 15.08
CA THR A 457 -49.83 4.42 15.19
C THR A 457 -49.13 3.48 14.22
N ASN A 458 -48.16 3.99 13.45
CA ASN A 458 -47.48 3.25 12.38
C ASN A 458 -45.95 3.34 12.55
N GLY A 459 -45.23 2.30 12.15
CA GLY A 459 -43.78 2.32 11.98
C GLY A 459 -43.37 2.76 10.58
N VAL A 460 -42.24 3.47 10.48
CA VAL A 460 -41.59 3.87 9.22
C VAL A 460 -40.10 3.60 9.31
N VAL A 461 -39.52 3.03 8.25
CA VAL A 461 -38.07 2.82 8.12
C VAL A 461 -37.60 3.36 6.77
N TYR A 462 -36.60 4.25 6.79
CA TYR A 462 -36.02 4.86 5.60
C TYR A 462 -34.77 4.11 5.13
N ASP A 463 -34.37 4.32 3.88
CA ASP A 463 -33.31 3.54 3.21
C ASP A 463 -31.95 3.67 3.91
N ASP A 464 -31.66 4.84 4.48
CA ASP A 464 -30.43 5.14 5.22
C ASP A 464 -30.35 4.48 6.61
N LYS A 465 -31.43 3.82 7.05
CA LYS A 465 -31.54 3.14 8.37
C LYS A 465 -32.08 1.72 8.29
N LEU A 466 -32.60 1.27 7.15
CA LEU A 466 -33.23 -0.04 7.00
C LEU A 466 -32.26 -1.20 7.27
N LYS A 467 -32.41 -1.81 8.44
CA LYS A 467 -31.70 -3.02 8.88
C LYS A 467 -32.76 -4.02 9.34
N TRP A 468 -32.80 -5.19 8.72
CA TRP A 468 -33.76 -6.23 9.07
C TRP A 468 -33.18 -7.63 8.90
N VAL A 469 -33.79 -8.60 9.56
CA VAL A 469 -33.52 -10.04 9.37
C VAL A 469 -34.78 -10.83 9.68
N GLN A 470 -34.96 -11.98 9.03
CA GLN A 470 -36.05 -12.92 9.27
C GLN A 470 -35.55 -14.25 9.84
N PHE A 471 -36.40 -14.92 10.62
CA PHE A 471 -36.16 -16.21 11.27
C PHE A 471 -37.33 -17.17 11.00
N ASP A 472 -37.00 -18.44 10.79
CA ASP A 472 -37.92 -19.53 10.47
C ASP A 472 -38.10 -20.39 11.73
N PRO A 473 -39.24 -20.27 12.44
CA PRO A 473 -39.47 -21.04 13.66
C PRO A 473 -39.70 -22.54 13.42
N VAL A 474 -39.88 -22.98 12.17
CA VAL A 474 -40.15 -24.38 11.82
C VAL A 474 -38.86 -25.14 11.50
N THR A 475 -37.83 -24.47 10.97
CA THR A 475 -36.56 -25.12 10.61
C THR A 475 -35.39 -24.79 11.54
N GLU A 476 -35.64 -24.01 12.60
CA GLU A 476 -34.71 -23.44 13.59
C GLU A 476 -33.55 -22.61 12.99
N LYS A 477 -33.61 -22.36 11.69
CA LYS A 477 -32.55 -21.66 10.95
C LYS A 477 -32.91 -20.20 10.83
N LEU A 478 -31.96 -19.33 11.21
CA LEU A 478 -31.95 -17.93 10.78
C LEU A 478 -32.19 -17.92 9.27
N ALA A 479 -33.29 -17.29 8.81
CA ALA A 479 -34.01 -17.71 7.60
C ALA A 479 -33.39 -17.18 6.31
N ARG A 480 -32.15 -17.63 6.07
CA ARG A 480 -31.33 -17.54 4.87
C ARG A 480 -31.25 -16.19 4.16
N TRP A 481 -31.69 -15.06 4.73
CA TRP A 481 -31.58 -13.73 4.08
C TRP A 481 -30.16 -13.45 3.55
N TYR A 482 -29.13 -13.75 4.35
CA TYR A 482 -27.74 -13.62 3.94
C TYR A 482 -27.37 -14.55 2.77
N ARG A 483 -27.70 -15.85 2.86
CA ARG A 483 -27.45 -16.83 1.78
C ARG A 483 -28.34 -16.62 0.55
N ALA A 484 -29.49 -15.98 0.69
CA ALA A 484 -30.42 -15.65 -0.38
C ALA A 484 -29.95 -14.39 -1.11
N ILE A 485 -29.45 -13.36 -0.41
CA ILE A 485 -28.74 -12.24 -1.04
C ILE A 485 -27.48 -12.75 -1.74
N GLU A 486 -26.67 -13.60 -1.09
CA GLU A 486 -25.51 -14.23 -1.71
C GLU A 486 -25.90 -15.02 -2.97
N SER A 487 -26.93 -15.88 -2.88
CA SER A 487 -27.40 -16.70 -4.00
C SER A 487 -28.15 -15.93 -5.09
N GLN A 488 -28.81 -14.80 -4.78
CA GLN A 488 -29.55 -13.99 -5.76
C GLN A 488 -28.72 -12.86 -6.37
N MET A 489 -27.78 -12.24 -5.63
CA MET A 489 -26.74 -11.42 -6.25
C MET A 489 -25.86 -12.27 -7.17
N ILE A 490 -25.69 -13.56 -6.86
CA ILE A 490 -25.16 -14.54 -7.82
C ILE A 490 -26.17 -14.79 -8.95
N GLN A 491 -27.37 -15.32 -8.69
CA GLN A 491 -28.28 -15.76 -9.77
C GLN A 491 -28.70 -14.66 -10.73
N ILE A 492 -28.98 -13.44 -10.27
CA ILE A 492 -29.33 -12.30 -11.14
C ILE A 492 -28.11 -11.85 -11.98
N ALA A 493 -26.88 -12.14 -11.55
CA ALA A 493 -25.66 -11.93 -12.31
C ALA A 493 -25.18 -13.17 -13.11
N THR A 494 -25.85 -14.34 -12.98
CA THR A 494 -25.40 -15.60 -13.60
C THR A 494 -26.49 -16.39 -14.34
N THR A 495 -27.68 -15.82 -14.60
CA THR A 495 -28.65 -16.40 -15.55
C THR A 495 -28.18 -16.30 -17.00
N SER A 496 -27.38 -15.29 -17.33
CA SER A 496 -26.35 -15.43 -18.36
C SER A 496 -25.06 -15.92 -17.71
N LYS A 497 -24.55 -17.09 -18.15
CA LYS A 497 -23.11 -17.33 -18.01
C LYS A 497 -22.39 -16.20 -18.77
N ARG A 498 -21.41 -15.55 -18.14
CA ARG A 498 -20.53 -14.69 -18.91
C ARG A 498 -19.69 -15.58 -19.83
N PRO A 499 -19.42 -15.15 -21.08
CA PRO A 499 -18.50 -15.91 -21.92
C PRO A 499 -17.12 -15.96 -21.24
N CYS A 500 -16.44 -17.10 -21.36
CA CYS A 500 -15.03 -17.20 -21.00
C CYS A 500 -14.24 -16.26 -21.92
N GLN A 501 -13.54 -15.26 -21.38
CA GLN A 501 -12.79 -14.27 -22.17
C GLN A 501 -11.29 -14.34 -21.92
N LEU A 502 -10.52 -13.80 -22.88
CA LEU A 502 -9.07 -13.88 -22.90
C LEU A 502 -8.42 -12.63 -22.28
N MET A 503 -7.36 -12.82 -21.51
CA MET A 503 -6.63 -11.74 -20.80
C MET A 503 -5.93 -10.76 -21.74
N GLY A 504 -5.56 -11.21 -22.95
CA GLY A 504 -5.04 -10.39 -24.03
C GLY A 504 -6.08 -9.49 -24.71
N THR A 505 -7.38 -9.80 -24.58
CA THR A 505 -8.47 -9.09 -25.29
C THR A 505 -9.41 -8.29 -24.38
N ILE A 506 -9.44 -8.58 -23.08
CA ILE A 506 -10.37 -7.94 -22.14
C ILE A 506 -10.04 -6.46 -21.90
N GLU A 507 -11.08 -5.63 -21.81
CA GLU A 507 -10.96 -4.22 -21.47
C GLU A 507 -10.79 -4.00 -19.95
N VAL A 508 -10.24 -2.83 -19.59
CA VAL A 508 -9.96 -2.48 -18.20
C VAL A 508 -11.27 -2.20 -17.46
N ASP A 509 -11.36 -2.71 -16.24
CA ASP A 509 -12.51 -2.65 -15.32
C ASP A 509 -13.79 -3.39 -15.77
N VAL A 510 -13.72 -4.20 -16.83
CA VAL A 510 -14.78 -5.15 -17.22
C VAL A 510 -14.68 -6.44 -16.40
N PHE A 511 -15.82 -6.96 -15.93
CA PHE A 511 -15.91 -8.26 -15.26
C PHE A 511 -16.20 -9.40 -16.25
N PHE A 512 -15.46 -10.50 -16.13
CA PHE A 512 -15.49 -11.66 -17.02
C PHE A 512 -15.28 -12.96 -16.24
N ASP A 513 -15.36 -14.09 -16.95
CA ASP A 513 -14.96 -15.41 -16.46
C ASP A 513 -13.76 -15.88 -17.31
N ALA A 514 -12.84 -16.66 -16.74
CA ALA A 514 -11.69 -17.21 -17.45
C ALA A 514 -11.33 -18.63 -17.00
N ILE A 515 -10.53 -19.33 -17.81
CA ILE A 515 -9.73 -20.48 -17.38
C ILE A 515 -8.27 -20.03 -17.38
N VAL A 516 -7.61 -20.22 -16.25
CA VAL A 516 -6.25 -19.74 -15.98
C VAL A 516 -5.41 -20.85 -15.34
N GLU A 517 -4.10 -20.79 -15.52
CA GLU A 517 -3.13 -21.58 -14.76
C GLU A 517 -2.31 -20.68 -13.85
N ILE A 518 -2.07 -21.14 -12.63
CA ILE A 518 -1.21 -20.48 -11.66
C ILE A 518 0.23 -20.87 -11.98
N VAL A 519 0.97 -19.97 -12.59
CA VAL A 519 2.31 -20.26 -13.13
C VAL A 519 3.47 -19.88 -12.21
N GLU A 520 3.19 -19.09 -11.17
CA GLU A 520 4.10 -18.81 -10.06
C GLU A 520 3.27 -18.43 -8.82
N LEU A 521 3.65 -18.98 -7.65
CA LEU A 521 2.98 -18.74 -6.36
C LEU A 521 3.99 -18.29 -5.30
N ILE A 522 4.08 -16.97 -5.10
CA ILE A 522 4.91 -16.39 -4.04
C ILE A 522 4.04 -16.29 -2.78
N LYS A 523 4.03 -17.36 -1.97
CA LYS A 523 3.54 -17.27 -0.58
C LYS A 523 4.34 -16.17 0.13
N GLU A 524 3.62 -15.29 0.83
CA GLU A 524 4.19 -14.17 1.60
C GLU A 524 5.13 -13.27 0.75
N GLY A 525 4.55 -12.59 -0.24
CA GLY A 525 5.17 -11.43 -0.87
C GLY A 525 5.32 -10.26 0.12
N ALA A 526 5.87 -9.13 -0.37
CA ALA A 526 6.37 -7.98 0.43
C ALA A 526 5.39 -7.26 1.38
N TRP A 527 4.18 -7.77 1.57
CA TRP A 527 3.14 -7.25 2.47
C TRP A 527 2.48 -8.34 3.34
N GLY A 528 3.12 -9.51 3.48
CA GLY A 528 2.54 -10.69 4.18
C GLY A 528 1.40 -11.36 3.40
N GLN A 529 1.35 -11.17 2.08
CA GLN A 529 0.23 -11.59 1.21
C GLN A 529 0.75 -12.53 0.13
N THR A 530 0.05 -13.63 -0.11
CA THR A 530 0.41 -14.52 -1.23
C THR A 530 0.14 -13.81 -2.55
N GLN A 531 1.14 -13.81 -3.42
CA GLN A 531 1.08 -13.25 -4.77
C GLN A 531 0.97 -14.39 -5.77
N LEU A 532 0.06 -14.24 -6.73
CA LEU A 532 -0.20 -15.22 -7.78
C LEU A 532 0.09 -14.59 -9.13
N TYR A 533 0.79 -15.31 -10.00
CA TYR A 533 0.86 -14.99 -11.43
C TYR A 533 0.02 -16.01 -12.19
N LEU A 534 -0.93 -15.51 -12.97
CA LEU A 534 -1.95 -16.32 -13.65
C LEU A 534 -1.89 -16.08 -15.16
N THR A 535 -1.99 -17.13 -15.97
CA THR A 535 -2.02 -17.01 -17.44
C THR A 535 -3.18 -17.78 -18.07
N ASP A 536 -3.72 -17.25 -19.17
CA ASP A 536 -4.57 -17.96 -20.13
C ASP A 536 -3.83 -18.26 -21.46
N TYR A 537 -2.51 -18.05 -21.46
CA TYR A 537 -1.58 -18.10 -22.58
C TYR A 537 -1.79 -17.05 -23.68
N THR A 538 -2.49 -15.95 -23.39
CA THR A 538 -2.60 -14.79 -24.29
C THR A 538 -1.79 -13.59 -23.78
N SER A 539 -1.13 -12.87 -24.70
CA SER A 539 -0.30 -11.72 -24.33
C SER A 539 -1.10 -10.43 -24.24
N ASN A 540 -0.76 -9.59 -23.26
CA ASN A 540 -1.27 -8.23 -23.16
C ASN A 540 -0.11 -7.23 -23.00
N ASN A 541 -0.01 -6.25 -23.90
CA ASN A 541 1.07 -5.26 -23.88
C ASN A 541 1.04 -4.31 -22.66
N ARG A 542 -0.02 -4.37 -21.83
CA ARG A 542 -0.19 -3.61 -20.59
C ARG A 542 0.08 -4.44 -19.32
N ILE A 543 0.31 -5.75 -19.42
CA ILE A 543 0.81 -6.59 -18.31
C ILE A 543 2.28 -6.25 -18.04
N SER A 544 2.71 -6.33 -16.79
CA SER A 544 4.11 -6.05 -16.41
C SER A 544 5.06 -7.09 -17.01
N PRO A 545 6.08 -6.71 -17.79
CA PRO A 545 7.07 -7.65 -18.33
C PRO A 545 8.05 -8.17 -17.28
N SER A 546 7.90 -7.82 -15.99
CA SER A 546 8.84 -8.09 -14.91
C SER A 546 8.77 -9.50 -14.29
N ASN A 547 7.83 -10.35 -14.72
CA ASN A 547 7.66 -11.71 -14.23
C ASN A 547 8.24 -12.73 -15.22
N THR A 548 8.44 -13.97 -14.78
CA THR A 548 9.02 -15.06 -15.59
C THR A 548 8.28 -15.34 -16.91
N TYR A 549 6.97 -15.06 -16.96
CA TYR A 549 6.12 -15.20 -18.15
C TYR A 549 5.82 -13.84 -18.81
N GLY A 550 6.60 -12.80 -18.53
CA GLY A 550 6.55 -11.48 -19.16
C GLY A 550 5.12 -10.94 -19.36
N ARG A 551 4.76 -10.69 -20.63
CA ARG A 551 3.44 -10.14 -21.01
C ARG A 551 2.29 -11.16 -21.05
N TRP A 552 2.52 -12.40 -20.65
CA TRP A 552 1.54 -13.49 -20.71
C TRP A 552 0.93 -13.88 -19.35
N ALA A 553 1.56 -13.53 -18.21
CA ALA A 553 0.98 -13.78 -16.89
C ALA A 553 0.67 -12.48 -16.12
N ILE A 554 -0.54 -12.38 -15.60
CA ILE A 554 -1.01 -11.24 -14.81
C ILE A 554 -0.84 -11.48 -13.30
N TYR A 555 -0.45 -10.44 -12.58
CA TYR A 555 -0.32 -10.42 -11.13
C TYR A 555 -1.68 -10.34 -10.42
N SER A 556 -1.83 -11.06 -9.29
CA SER A 556 -2.92 -10.90 -8.33
C SER A 556 -2.44 -11.05 -6.89
N SER A 557 -3.16 -10.42 -5.94
CA SER A 557 -2.98 -10.59 -4.49
C SER A 557 -4.05 -11.53 -3.92
N SER A 558 -3.65 -12.40 -2.99
CA SER A 558 -4.53 -13.39 -2.38
C SER A 558 -5.59 -12.84 -1.42
N ASN A 559 -5.60 -11.53 -1.12
CA ASN A 559 -6.50 -10.90 -0.14
C ASN A 559 -8.01 -11.11 -0.38
N LYS A 560 -8.39 -11.60 -1.56
CA LYS A 560 -9.77 -11.84 -1.99
C LYS A 560 -10.05 -13.31 -2.31
N ILE A 561 -9.10 -14.19 -2.00
CA ILE A 561 -9.21 -15.65 -2.15
C ILE A 561 -9.49 -16.23 -0.75
N PRO A 562 -10.55 -17.03 -0.55
CA PRO A 562 -10.77 -17.79 0.68
C PRO A 562 -9.58 -18.71 0.98
N ALA A 563 -9.24 -18.88 2.27
CA ALA A 563 -8.06 -19.68 2.66
C ALA A 563 -8.15 -21.13 2.16
N ASP A 564 -9.33 -21.73 2.23
CA ASP A 564 -9.64 -23.07 1.71
C ASP A 564 -9.48 -23.19 0.18
N ASN A 565 -9.66 -22.10 -0.57
CA ASN A 565 -9.27 -22.07 -1.99
C ASN A 565 -7.77 -21.85 -2.18
N LEU A 566 -7.15 -20.98 -1.38
CA LEU A 566 -5.73 -20.63 -1.48
C LEU A 566 -4.80 -21.80 -1.12
N ASP A 567 -5.18 -22.65 -0.17
CA ASP A 567 -4.43 -23.84 0.21
C ASP A 567 -4.44 -24.93 -0.87
N LEU A 568 -5.49 -24.95 -1.71
CA LEU A 568 -5.59 -25.84 -2.88
C LEU A 568 -4.87 -25.28 -4.12
N MET A 569 -4.49 -24.00 -4.13
CA MET A 569 -3.79 -23.37 -5.25
C MET A 569 -2.30 -23.73 -5.23
N THR A 570 -1.89 -24.63 -6.11
CA THR A 570 -0.48 -24.93 -6.38
C THR A 570 -0.01 -24.25 -7.66
N GLU A 571 1.30 -24.16 -7.84
CA GLU A 571 1.89 -23.93 -9.17
C GLU A 571 1.46 -25.05 -10.14
N GLU A 572 1.33 -24.70 -11.41
CA GLU A 572 0.76 -25.50 -12.52
C GLU A 572 -0.73 -25.91 -12.40
N SER A 573 -1.42 -25.59 -11.29
CA SER A 573 -2.86 -25.89 -11.15
C SER A 573 -3.73 -25.02 -12.07
N ILE A 574 -4.72 -25.64 -12.72
CA ILE A 574 -5.62 -25.00 -13.68
C ILE A 574 -6.97 -24.72 -13.00
N TRP A 575 -7.40 -23.47 -13.04
CA TRP A 575 -8.61 -22.98 -12.38
C TRP A 575 -9.54 -22.31 -13.38
N ARG A 576 -10.85 -22.64 -13.30
CA ARG A 576 -11.89 -21.71 -13.72
C ARG A 576 -12.02 -20.64 -12.64
N MET A 577 -11.89 -19.38 -13.04
CA MET A 577 -12.15 -18.22 -12.18
C MET A 577 -13.27 -17.38 -12.80
N GLU A 578 -14.38 -17.27 -12.09
CA GLU A 578 -15.59 -16.58 -12.56
C GLU A 578 -15.79 -15.28 -11.79
N ASN A 579 -16.37 -14.26 -12.43
CA ASN A 579 -16.52 -12.90 -11.88
C ASN A 579 -15.18 -12.25 -11.45
N ILE A 580 -14.14 -12.41 -12.27
CA ILE A 580 -12.86 -11.70 -12.15
C ILE A 580 -12.89 -10.41 -12.98
N ARG A 581 -11.97 -9.47 -12.70
CA ARG A 581 -11.83 -8.20 -13.42
C ARG A 581 -10.37 -7.81 -13.54
N ILE A 582 -9.93 -7.31 -14.70
CA ILE A 582 -8.60 -6.70 -14.84
C ILE A 582 -8.71 -5.19 -14.63
N LYS A 583 -7.75 -4.59 -13.92
CA LYS A 583 -7.68 -3.14 -13.67
C LYS A 583 -6.23 -2.66 -13.73
N TYR A 584 -5.99 -1.35 -13.67
CA TYR A 584 -4.63 -0.83 -13.43
C TYR A 584 -4.24 -0.96 -11.95
N GLY A 585 -3.06 -1.54 -11.70
CA GLY A 585 -2.42 -1.59 -10.40
C GLY A 585 -1.61 -0.32 -10.10
N ARG A 586 -1.10 -0.20 -8.86
CA ARG A 586 -0.31 0.97 -8.42
C ARG A 586 0.94 1.24 -9.26
N SER A 587 1.49 0.21 -9.92
CA SER A 587 2.65 0.28 -10.81
C SER A 587 2.32 0.78 -12.24
N GLY A 588 1.05 1.04 -12.56
CA GLY A 588 0.61 1.43 -13.91
C GLY A 588 0.49 0.27 -14.90
N PHE A 589 0.80 -0.95 -14.49
CA PHE A 589 0.52 -2.18 -15.24
C PHE A 589 -0.84 -2.77 -14.87
N LEU A 590 -1.33 -3.72 -15.66
CA LEU A 590 -2.57 -4.45 -15.35
C LEU A 590 -2.35 -5.45 -14.21
N GLU A 591 -3.28 -5.46 -13.25
CA GLU A 591 -3.43 -6.47 -12.19
C GLU A 591 -4.84 -7.09 -12.23
N LEU A 592 -4.94 -8.35 -11.81
CA LEU A 592 -6.19 -9.08 -11.73
C LEU A 592 -6.84 -8.89 -10.35
N ASP A 593 -8.05 -8.35 -10.33
CA ASP A 593 -8.85 -8.16 -9.13
C ASP A 593 -9.91 -9.26 -9.00
N LEU A 594 -9.71 -10.12 -7.98
CA LEU A 594 -10.54 -11.28 -7.68
C LEU A 594 -11.75 -10.93 -6.79
N PHE A 595 -12.36 -9.75 -6.97
CA PHE A 595 -13.43 -9.26 -6.12
C PHE A 595 -14.73 -10.09 -6.23
N ARG A 596 -14.98 -10.92 -5.21
CA ARG A 596 -16.05 -11.94 -5.21
C ARG A 596 -15.93 -12.89 -6.40
N ALA A 597 -14.71 -13.27 -6.76
CA ALA A 597 -14.50 -14.31 -7.74
C ALA A 597 -14.92 -15.68 -7.20
N ARG A 598 -15.36 -16.59 -8.09
CA ARG A 598 -15.59 -18.00 -7.75
C ARG A 598 -14.50 -18.85 -8.37
N TYR A 599 -13.99 -19.80 -7.60
CA TYR A 599 -12.84 -20.63 -7.99
C TYR A 599 -13.28 -22.09 -8.12
N ARG A 600 -12.96 -22.72 -9.25
CA ARG A 600 -13.10 -24.17 -9.45
C ARG A 600 -11.82 -24.73 -10.08
N LEU A 601 -11.14 -25.60 -9.34
CA LEU A 601 -10.06 -26.43 -9.87
C LEU A 601 -10.59 -27.30 -11.03
N LEU A 602 -9.81 -27.43 -12.10
CA LEU A 602 -10.11 -28.26 -13.26
C LEU A 602 -9.05 -29.36 -13.39
N ASP A 603 -9.48 -30.60 -13.61
CA ASP A 603 -8.59 -31.67 -14.01
C ASP A 603 -8.29 -31.56 -15.51
N VAL A 604 -7.07 -31.88 -15.94
CA VAL A 604 -6.71 -31.96 -17.36
C VAL A 604 -7.58 -33.02 -18.08
N ALA A 605 -8.01 -34.07 -17.38
CA ALA A 605 -8.93 -35.08 -17.88
C ALA A 605 -10.34 -34.55 -18.20
N ASP A 606 -10.77 -33.40 -17.65
CA ASP A 606 -12.05 -32.78 -18.02
C ASP A 606 -12.05 -32.25 -19.47
N ALA A 607 -10.90 -32.14 -20.15
CA ALA A 607 -10.78 -31.52 -21.48
C ALA A 607 -11.56 -32.24 -22.59
N ASP A 608 -11.84 -33.54 -22.45
CA ASP A 608 -12.69 -34.30 -23.37
C ASP A 608 -14.18 -33.89 -23.27
N HIS A 609 -14.58 -33.33 -22.14
CA HIS A 609 -15.95 -32.89 -21.84
C HIS A 609 -16.10 -31.36 -21.78
N ASN A 610 -14.98 -30.63 -21.64
CA ASN A 610 -14.93 -29.18 -21.49
C ASN A 610 -14.16 -28.51 -22.64
N ALA A 611 -14.89 -27.98 -23.62
CA ALA A 611 -14.33 -27.33 -24.80
C ALA A 611 -13.49 -26.07 -24.47
N GLU A 612 -13.86 -25.29 -23.45
CA GLU A 612 -13.10 -24.11 -23.02
C GLU A 612 -11.73 -24.52 -22.46
N LEU A 613 -11.67 -25.62 -21.69
CA LEU A 613 -10.42 -26.18 -21.18
C LEU A 613 -9.56 -26.79 -22.30
N ARG A 614 -10.16 -27.47 -23.28
CA ARG A 614 -9.43 -28.00 -24.44
C ARG A 614 -8.75 -26.90 -25.24
N GLU A 615 -9.44 -25.80 -25.47
CA GLU A 615 -8.91 -24.63 -26.16
C GLU A 615 -7.86 -23.88 -25.32
N PHE A 616 -8.01 -23.83 -23.99
CA PHE A 616 -6.95 -23.39 -23.08
C PHE A 616 -5.67 -24.26 -23.20
N LEU A 617 -5.81 -25.59 -23.16
CA LEU A 617 -4.69 -26.52 -23.28
C LEU A 617 -4.02 -26.46 -24.67
N ARG A 618 -4.80 -26.16 -25.72
CA ARG A 618 -4.25 -25.89 -27.05
C ARG A 618 -3.31 -24.67 -27.01
N ARG A 619 -3.76 -23.54 -26.46
CA ARG A 619 -2.91 -22.33 -26.29
C ARG A 619 -1.69 -22.58 -25.40
N LYS A 620 -1.83 -23.38 -24.33
CA LYS A 620 -0.69 -23.82 -23.49
C LYS A 620 0.38 -24.53 -24.32
N ASN A 621 -0.04 -25.46 -25.17
CA ASN A 621 0.87 -26.22 -26.03
C ASN A 621 1.49 -25.35 -27.15
N ASP A 622 0.71 -24.46 -27.77
CA ASP A 622 1.21 -23.48 -28.75
C ASP A 622 2.31 -22.62 -28.10
N TYR A 623 2.02 -22.07 -26.92
CA TYR A 623 2.93 -21.20 -26.17
C TYR A 623 4.22 -21.91 -25.76
N LEU A 624 4.13 -23.11 -25.16
CA LEU A 624 5.29 -23.89 -24.73
C LEU A 624 6.10 -24.48 -25.90
N SER A 625 5.53 -24.53 -27.12
CA SER A 625 6.27 -24.87 -28.34
C SER A 625 6.97 -23.66 -28.96
N ALA A 626 6.40 -22.46 -28.82
CA ALA A 626 7.02 -21.21 -29.24
C ALA A 626 8.09 -20.69 -28.27
N ASN A 627 8.01 -21.08 -26.99
CA ASN A 627 8.90 -20.66 -25.89
C ASN A 627 9.55 -21.91 -25.23
N PRO A 628 10.39 -22.67 -25.96
CA PRO A 628 10.97 -23.93 -25.47
C PRO A 628 11.90 -23.72 -24.26
N GLU A 629 12.50 -22.55 -24.11
CA GLU A 629 13.26 -22.17 -22.93
C GLU A 629 12.36 -22.11 -21.68
N LEU A 630 11.12 -21.62 -21.76
CA LEU A 630 10.16 -21.69 -20.63
C LEU A 630 9.69 -23.12 -20.32
N LYS A 631 9.58 -23.99 -21.34
CA LYS A 631 9.37 -25.43 -21.11
C LYS A 631 10.55 -26.04 -20.34
N SER A 632 11.79 -25.66 -20.68
CA SER A 632 12.98 -26.05 -19.90
C SER A 632 13.02 -25.39 -18.52
N LEU A 633 12.51 -24.15 -18.39
CA LEU A 633 12.51 -23.41 -17.14
C LEU A 633 11.56 -24.04 -16.13
N ARG A 634 10.35 -24.46 -16.53
CA ARG A 634 9.47 -25.31 -15.69
C ARG A 634 10.19 -26.55 -15.18
N GLN A 635 10.99 -27.19 -16.04
CA GLN A 635 11.78 -28.37 -15.69
C GLN A 635 12.97 -28.07 -14.76
N ARG A 636 13.47 -26.82 -14.71
CA ARG A 636 14.49 -26.31 -13.76
C ARG A 636 13.90 -25.71 -12.48
N CYS A 637 12.65 -25.26 -12.53
CA CYS A 637 11.88 -24.82 -11.37
C CYS A 637 11.21 -25.98 -10.63
N GLN A 638 11.33 -27.22 -11.14
CA GLN A 638 11.12 -28.42 -10.33
C GLN A 638 12.02 -28.33 -9.09
N ARG A 639 11.46 -28.62 -7.92
CA ARG A 639 12.24 -28.67 -6.67
C ARG A 639 13.35 -29.72 -6.85
N PRO A 640 14.60 -29.42 -6.49
CA PRO A 640 15.67 -30.42 -6.51
C PRO A 640 15.28 -31.59 -5.60
N ASP A 641 15.68 -32.81 -5.95
CA ASP A 641 15.56 -33.96 -5.03
C ASP A 641 16.21 -33.60 -3.70
N VAL A 642 15.63 -34.04 -2.58
CA VAL A 642 16.04 -33.72 -1.21
C VAL A 642 17.50 -34.13 -0.94
N ASN A 643 18.03 -35.07 -1.73
CA ASN A 643 19.41 -35.57 -1.67
C ASN A 643 20.33 -34.98 -2.76
N SER A 644 19.79 -34.19 -3.70
CA SER A 644 20.56 -33.52 -4.75
C SER A 644 21.01 -32.14 -4.24
N PHE A 645 22.32 -31.89 -4.30
CA PHE A 645 22.93 -30.62 -3.94
C PHE A 645 23.67 -30.05 -5.16
N SER A 646 23.65 -28.74 -5.32
CA SER A 646 24.40 -28.01 -6.35
C SER A 646 25.54 -27.23 -5.72
N HIS A 647 26.66 -27.15 -6.44
CA HIS A 647 27.72 -26.18 -6.13
C HIS A 647 27.27 -24.75 -6.47
N ILE A 648 27.92 -23.74 -5.90
CA ILE A 648 27.60 -22.34 -6.22
C ILE A 648 27.82 -22.06 -7.70
N SER A 649 28.86 -22.63 -8.32
CA SER A 649 29.13 -22.60 -9.77
C SER A 649 28.04 -23.21 -10.66
N GLU A 650 27.19 -24.09 -10.11
CA GLU A 650 26.14 -24.81 -10.85
C GLU A 650 24.75 -24.12 -10.73
N LEU A 651 24.66 -23.06 -9.92
CA LEU A 651 23.43 -22.31 -9.70
C LEU A 651 22.93 -21.68 -10.99
N THR A 652 21.65 -21.90 -11.29
CA THR A 652 20.99 -21.44 -12.51
C THR A 652 20.05 -20.28 -12.26
N LYS A 653 19.88 -19.42 -13.26
CA LYS A 653 18.93 -18.31 -13.23
C LYS A 653 17.51 -18.84 -13.02
N ASP A 654 16.84 -18.31 -11.99
CA ASP A 654 15.44 -18.58 -11.64
C ASP A 654 15.13 -20.04 -11.20
N GLY A 655 16.17 -20.84 -10.95
CA GLY A 655 16.08 -22.21 -10.46
C GLY A 655 16.04 -22.35 -8.92
N TYR A 656 15.66 -23.54 -8.45
CA TYR A 656 15.73 -23.95 -7.05
C TYR A 656 16.90 -24.92 -6.84
N HIS A 657 17.70 -24.69 -5.79
CA HIS A 657 18.89 -25.49 -5.50
C HIS A 657 18.97 -25.80 -4.00
N ASN A 658 19.44 -27.01 -3.65
CA ASN A 658 19.92 -27.29 -2.30
C ASN A 658 21.44 -27.07 -2.29
N ILE A 659 21.97 -26.46 -1.24
CA ILE A 659 23.36 -26.00 -1.17
C ILE A 659 23.94 -26.39 0.19
N ILE A 660 25.15 -26.95 0.21
CA ILE A 660 25.95 -27.11 1.44
C ILE A 660 27.15 -26.17 1.33
N ALA A 661 27.18 -25.18 2.23
CA ALA A 661 28.10 -24.04 2.17
C ALA A 661 28.55 -23.64 3.58
N GLU A 662 29.64 -22.88 3.66
CA GLU A 662 30.08 -22.21 4.88
C GLU A 662 29.40 -20.84 5.00
N LEU A 663 28.85 -20.54 6.18
CA LEU A 663 28.34 -19.23 6.53
C LEU A 663 29.53 -18.27 6.73
N VAL A 664 29.67 -17.27 5.88
CA VAL A 664 30.79 -16.29 5.96
C VAL A 664 30.36 -15.04 6.74
N TYR A 665 29.10 -14.63 6.61
CA TYR A 665 28.54 -13.43 7.25
C TYR A 665 27.02 -13.50 7.39
N LYS A 666 26.46 -12.74 8.34
CA LYS A 666 25.02 -12.51 8.48
C LYS A 666 24.72 -11.05 8.75
N CYS A 667 23.75 -10.48 8.04
CA CYS A 667 23.25 -9.12 8.27
C CYS A 667 22.28 -9.12 9.45
N SER A 668 22.72 -8.56 10.57
CA SER A 668 21.93 -8.38 11.79
C SER A 668 22.59 -7.30 12.66
N PRO A 669 22.00 -6.10 12.76
CA PRO A 669 22.31 -5.11 13.81
C PRO A 669 21.39 -5.26 15.04
N THR A 670 20.29 -6.01 14.89
CA THR A 670 19.26 -6.34 15.90
C THR A 670 18.84 -7.80 15.70
N GLU A 671 18.03 -8.35 16.60
CA GLU A 671 17.80 -9.81 16.72
C GLU A 671 17.30 -10.54 15.46
N LYS A 672 16.75 -9.82 14.47
CA LYS A 672 16.28 -10.37 13.20
C LYS A 672 17.42 -10.39 12.17
N ILE A 673 17.68 -11.56 11.58
CA ILE A 673 18.63 -11.72 10.46
C ILE A 673 17.90 -11.46 9.15
N THR A 674 18.35 -10.49 8.36
CA THR A 674 17.74 -10.15 7.05
C THR A 674 18.42 -10.85 5.87
N ASP A 675 19.71 -11.14 6.00
CA ASP A 675 20.53 -11.71 4.93
C ASP A 675 21.66 -12.58 5.48
N ILE A 676 22.07 -13.57 4.70
CA ILE A 676 23.32 -14.32 4.92
C ILE A 676 24.19 -14.30 3.67
N PHE A 677 25.50 -14.43 3.85
CA PHE A 677 26.48 -14.57 2.78
C PHE A 677 27.22 -15.89 3.00
N VAL A 678 27.15 -16.76 2.00
CA VAL A 678 27.66 -18.14 2.09
C VAL A 678 28.67 -18.41 0.98
N THR A 679 29.59 -19.35 1.19
CA THR A 679 30.53 -19.81 0.17
C THR A 679 30.65 -21.32 0.17
N ASP A 680 30.84 -21.93 -0.99
CA ASP A 680 31.35 -23.29 -1.14
C ASP A 680 32.72 -23.33 -1.83
N TYR A 681 33.36 -22.16 -1.96
CA TYR A 681 34.61 -21.92 -2.65
C TYR A 681 34.58 -22.15 -4.18
N THR A 682 33.40 -22.18 -4.81
CA THR A 682 33.25 -22.15 -6.28
C THR A 682 32.70 -20.81 -6.79
N GLU A 683 33.20 -20.37 -7.93
CA GLU A 683 32.81 -19.12 -8.59
C GLU A 683 31.60 -19.34 -9.51
N ASN A 684 30.66 -18.39 -9.52
CA ASN A 684 29.57 -18.36 -10.52
C ASN A 684 29.46 -16.96 -11.14
N PRO A 685 29.71 -16.82 -12.46
CA PRO A 685 29.64 -15.53 -13.16
C PRO A 685 28.28 -14.82 -13.13
N ILE A 686 27.17 -15.47 -12.73
CA ILE A 686 25.86 -14.81 -12.66
C ILE A 686 25.61 -14.05 -11.35
N LEU A 687 26.34 -14.37 -10.28
CA LEU A 687 25.99 -13.91 -8.93
C LEU A 687 26.46 -12.48 -8.64
N SER A 688 25.78 -11.84 -7.68
CA SER A 688 26.15 -10.52 -7.17
C SER A 688 27.56 -10.49 -6.59
N MET A 689 28.37 -9.50 -6.99
CA MET A 689 29.60 -9.10 -6.29
C MET A 689 29.35 -8.09 -5.15
N PHE A 690 28.11 -7.93 -4.69
CA PHE A 690 27.81 -7.04 -3.56
C PHE A 690 28.34 -7.64 -2.25
N ILE A 691 29.38 -7.02 -1.70
CA ILE A 691 29.96 -7.38 -0.40
C ILE A 691 29.72 -6.21 0.56
N PRO A 692 28.95 -6.39 1.65
CA PRO A 692 28.76 -5.37 2.67
C PRO A 692 30.10 -4.89 3.24
N GLU A 693 30.26 -3.58 3.47
CA GLU A 693 31.50 -2.99 4.01
C GLU A 693 32.04 -3.67 5.30
N PRO A 694 31.21 -4.12 6.27
CA PRO A 694 31.69 -4.91 7.41
C PRO A 694 32.36 -6.23 6.98
N LEU A 695 31.75 -6.95 6.02
CA LEU A 695 32.29 -8.20 5.48
C LEU A 695 33.57 -7.97 4.65
N LYS A 696 33.58 -6.92 3.83
CA LYS A 696 34.76 -6.50 3.05
C LYS A 696 35.97 -6.23 3.96
N LYS A 697 35.75 -5.62 5.14
CA LYS A 697 36.77 -5.44 6.19
C LYS A 697 37.16 -6.75 6.86
N GLN A 698 36.20 -7.63 7.18
CA GLN A 698 36.44 -8.96 7.74
C GLN A 698 37.31 -9.84 6.81
N LEU A 699 37.06 -9.78 5.50
CA LEU A 699 37.81 -10.52 4.47
C LEU A 699 39.23 -9.99 4.24
N ARG A 700 39.55 -8.75 4.62
CA ARG A 700 40.87 -8.12 4.44
C ARG A 700 41.43 -8.21 3.01
N GLY A 701 40.55 -8.16 2.00
CA GLY A 701 40.93 -8.31 0.59
C GLY A 701 40.90 -9.75 0.04
N LYS A 702 40.59 -10.78 0.85
CA LYS A 702 40.29 -12.13 0.34
C LYS A 702 39.07 -12.08 -0.61
N LEU A 703 39.28 -12.34 -1.90
CA LEU A 703 38.24 -12.47 -2.91
C LEU A 703 37.56 -13.85 -2.85
N VAL A 704 36.86 -14.12 -1.75
CA VAL A 704 36.03 -15.33 -1.60
C VAL A 704 34.79 -15.19 -2.50
N PRO A 705 34.43 -16.19 -3.32
CA PRO A 705 33.16 -16.16 -4.05
C PRO A 705 32.00 -16.31 -3.07
N LEU A 706 31.05 -15.37 -3.10
CA LEU A 706 29.94 -15.30 -2.15
C LEU A 706 28.59 -15.39 -2.87
N LEU A 707 27.71 -16.23 -2.34
CA LEU A 707 26.28 -16.18 -2.60
C LEU A 707 25.61 -15.37 -1.49
N HIS A 708 25.09 -14.20 -1.84
CA HIS A 708 24.14 -13.45 -1.02
C HIS A 708 22.78 -14.16 -1.04
N ILE A 709 22.18 -14.38 0.13
CA ILE A 709 20.85 -14.97 0.28
C ILE A 709 20.00 -14.07 1.18
N GLY A 710 18.89 -13.58 0.64
CA GLY A 710 17.88 -12.87 1.42
C GLY A 710 17.11 -13.82 2.34
N CYS A 711 17.29 -13.62 3.65
CA CYS A 711 16.60 -14.35 4.71
C CYS A 711 15.39 -13.53 5.16
N TRP A 712 14.26 -13.80 4.51
CA TRP A 712 12.99 -13.25 4.95
C TRP A 712 12.52 -14.01 6.18
N ASP A 713 11.93 -13.26 7.12
CA ASP A 713 11.25 -13.71 8.34
C ASP A 713 12.16 -14.26 9.45
N GLU A 714 11.61 -14.34 10.67
CA GLU A 714 12.36 -14.73 11.87
C GLU A 714 12.76 -16.20 11.82
N ARG A 715 14.04 -16.48 12.04
CA ARG A 715 14.65 -17.81 11.93
C ARG A 715 15.60 -18.06 13.08
N ASP A 716 15.07 -18.63 14.17
CA ASP A 716 15.87 -19.00 15.34
C ASP A 716 17.03 -19.94 14.96
N ASN A 717 16.80 -20.84 13.99
CA ASN A 717 17.86 -21.70 13.44
C ASN A 717 19.07 -20.94 12.89
N LEU A 718 18.90 -19.74 12.30
CA LEU A 718 20.02 -18.91 11.82
C LEU A 718 20.58 -17.99 12.92
N ARG A 719 19.81 -17.72 13.97
CA ARG A 719 20.17 -16.85 15.10
C ARG A 719 21.42 -17.36 15.82
N ASP A 720 21.50 -18.67 16.04
CA ASP A 720 22.62 -19.34 16.72
C ASP A 720 23.82 -19.69 15.81
N MET A 721 23.65 -19.67 14.49
CA MET A 721 24.74 -19.93 13.53
C MET A 721 25.78 -18.80 13.54
N LYS A 722 27.05 -19.15 13.43
CA LYS A 722 28.21 -18.24 13.49
C LYS A 722 29.01 -18.31 12.18
N PRO A 723 29.71 -17.23 11.79
CA PRO A 723 30.69 -17.29 10.71
C PRO A 723 31.68 -18.45 10.90
N GLY A 724 31.88 -19.26 9.87
CA GLY A 724 32.64 -20.51 9.90
C GLY A 724 31.82 -21.78 10.15
N ASP A 725 30.52 -21.68 10.47
CA ASP A 725 29.63 -22.83 10.52
C ASP A 725 29.30 -23.36 9.12
N ILE A 726 29.29 -24.69 8.95
CA ILE A 726 28.79 -25.35 7.75
C ILE A 726 27.27 -25.48 7.86
N ILE A 727 26.57 -25.03 6.81
CA ILE A 727 25.11 -24.98 6.77
C ILE A 727 24.58 -25.67 5.52
N LYS A 728 23.49 -26.40 5.70
CA LYS A 728 22.71 -27.08 4.67
C LYS A 728 21.46 -26.27 4.42
N LEU A 729 21.33 -25.73 3.22
CA LEU A 729 20.19 -24.94 2.77
C LEU A 729 19.40 -25.75 1.74
N THR A 730 18.08 -25.80 1.86
CA THR A 730 17.21 -26.47 0.88
C THR A 730 16.24 -25.50 0.21
N GLU A 731 15.89 -25.79 -1.04
CA GLU A 731 15.00 -24.97 -1.87
C GLU A 731 15.41 -23.48 -1.97
N VAL A 732 16.72 -23.20 -2.02
CA VAL A 732 17.25 -21.86 -2.28
C VAL A 732 16.85 -21.44 -3.69
N ARG A 733 15.94 -20.47 -3.81
CA ARG A 733 15.56 -19.91 -5.11
C ARG A 733 16.56 -18.84 -5.52
N ILE A 734 17.29 -19.08 -6.61
CA ILE A 734 18.12 -18.04 -7.22
C ILE A 734 17.19 -17.15 -8.04
N HIS A 735 17.25 -15.84 -7.86
CA HIS A 735 16.38 -14.89 -8.57
C HIS A 735 17.14 -13.61 -8.88
N ASN A 736 16.70 -12.89 -9.92
CA ASN A 736 17.24 -11.57 -10.22
C ASN A 736 16.71 -10.53 -9.23
N SER A 737 17.62 -9.77 -8.61
CA SER A 737 17.29 -8.63 -7.74
C SER A 737 16.96 -7.38 -8.56
N LEU A 738 16.44 -6.33 -7.90
CA LEU A 738 16.09 -5.06 -8.55
C LEU A 738 17.31 -4.36 -9.18
N ASP A 739 18.51 -4.56 -8.62
CA ASP A 739 19.78 -4.05 -9.16
C ASP A 739 20.35 -4.88 -10.34
N ASN A 740 19.56 -5.80 -10.91
CA ASN A 740 19.94 -6.72 -11.99
C ASN A 740 21.07 -7.73 -11.64
N GLN A 741 21.16 -8.08 -10.35
CA GLN A 741 22.13 -9.05 -9.83
C GLN A 741 21.43 -10.28 -9.26
N TYR A 742 21.96 -11.49 -9.50
CA TYR A 742 21.35 -12.71 -8.99
C TYR A 742 21.73 -12.95 -7.53
N GLN A 743 20.71 -13.22 -6.71
CA GLN A 743 20.81 -13.51 -5.27
C GLN A 743 19.92 -14.70 -4.91
N GLY A 744 20.26 -15.42 -3.85
CA GLY A 744 19.40 -16.45 -3.28
C GLY A 744 18.23 -15.86 -2.49
N ARG A 745 17.13 -16.62 -2.39
CA ARG A 745 16.04 -16.40 -1.43
C ARG A 745 15.66 -17.73 -0.80
N LEU A 746 15.64 -17.75 0.53
CA LEU A 746 15.28 -18.94 1.31
C LEU A 746 13.79 -18.90 1.64
N LYS A 747 13.05 -20.00 1.40
CA LYS A 747 11.60 -20.06 1.69
C LYS A 747 11.30 -20.23 3.20
N LEU A 748 10.03 -20.11 3.54
CA LEU A 748 9.53 -19.60 4.82
C LEU A 748 9.26 -20.69 5.89
N THR A 749 10.17 -21.66 6.00
CA THR A 749 10.09 -22.71 7.04
C THR A 749 11.47 -22.99 7.64
N ASP A 750 11.50 -23.34 8.91
CA ASP A 750 12.72 -23.70 9.66
C ASP A 750 13.45 -24.92 9.07
N GLN A 751 12.72 -25.76 8.31
CA GLN A 751 13.24 -26.96 7.66
C GLN A 751 14.18 -26.66 6.49
N HIS A 752 14.26 -25.41 6.03
CA HIS A 752 15.14 -25.00 4.93
C HIS A 752 16.58 -24.68 5.33
N SER A 753 16.92 -24.67 6.62
CA SER A 753 18.28 -24.39 7.09
C SER A 753 18.70 -25.27 8.27
N THR A 754 19.70 -26.11 8.09
CA THR A 754 20.25 -26.99 9.14
C THR A 754 21.75 -26.77 9.30
N LYS A 755 22.23 -26.59 10.53
CA LYS A 755 23.67 -26.55 10.84
C LYS A 755 24.25 -27.97 10.76
N LEU A 756 25.30 -28.16 9.99
CA LEU A 756 26.03 -29.42 9.91
C LEU A 756 27.28 -29.37 10.79
N SER A 757 27.68 -30.53 11.32
CA SER A 757 28.99 -30.69 11.96
C SER A 757 30.08 -30.77 10.90
N ALA A 758 31.26 -30.19 11.17
CA ALA A 758 32.46 -30.42 10.35
C ALA A 758 32.90 -31.90 10.34
N ASN A 759 32.44 -32.68 11.33
CA ASN A 759 32.62 -34.13 11.42
C ASN A 759 31.38 -34.91 10.89
N SER A 760 30.52 -34.28 10.09
CA SER A 760 29.40 -34.96 9.43
C SER A 760 29.89 -36.03 8.45
N THR A 761 29.15 -37.13 8.35
CA THR A 761 29.38 -38.19 7.37
C THR A 761 28.74 -37.93 6.01
N GLU A 762 28.05 -36.80 5.81
CA GLU A 762 27.55 -36.38 4.49
C GLU A 762 28.73 -36.07 3.55
N PRO A 763 28.89 -36.77 2.39
CA PRO A 763 30.06 -36.61 1.52
C PRO A 763 30.30 -35.17 1.03
N MET A 764 29.23 -34.40 0.87
CA MET A 764 29.27 -32.98 0.47
C MET A 764 29.96 -32.09 1.52
N VAL A 765 29.96 -32.47 2.80
CA VAL A 765 30.71 -31.74 3.85
C VAL A 765 32.20 -32.00 3.71
N HIS A 766 32.61 -33.23 3.43
CA HIS A 766 34.02 -33.54 3.13
C HIS A 766 34.50 -32.84 1.86
N GLU A 767 33.65 -32.75 0.83
CA GLU A 767 33.95 -32.05 -0.43
C GLU A 767 34.03 -30.53 -0.26
N LEU A 768 33.14 -29.92 0.54
CA LEU A 768 33.27 -28.52 0.95
C LEU A 768 34.60 -28.27 1.70
N LEU A 769 34.94 -29.14 2.65
CA LEU A 769 36.19 -29.04 3.42
C LEU A 769 37.45 -29.29 2.57
N ARG A 770 37.36 -30.06 1.48
CA ARG A 770 38.43 -30.21 0.48
C ARG A 770 38.64 -28.90 -0.28
N ARG A 771 37.56 -28.35 -0.86
CA ARG A 771 37.59 -27.10 -1.62
C ARG A 771 38.05 -25.90 -0.77
N LYS A 772 37.67 -25.86 0.51
CA LYS A 772 38.19 -24.89 1.48
C LYS A 772 39.72 -24.93 1.61
N LYS A 773 40.29 -26.12 1.82
CA LYS A 773 41.76 -26.29 1.95
C LYS A 773 42.47 -25.88 0.66
N GLU A 774 41.94 -26.24 -0.49
CA GLU A 774 42.52 -25.87 -1.79
C GLU A 774 42.43 -24.35 -2.05
N TYR A 775 41.36 -23.69 -1.60
CA TYR A 775 41.26 -22.23 -1.62
C TYR A 775 42.27 -21.57 -0.67
N ASP A 776 42.38 -22.05 0.58
CA ASP A 776 43.34 -21.50 1.55
C ASP A 776 44.80 -21.73 1.14
N ILE A 777 45.13 -22.84 0.48
CA ILE A 777 46.46 -23.09 -0.13
C ILE A 777 46.72 -22.08 -1.25
N LYS A 778 45.82 -21.98 -2.25
CA LYS A 778 45.97 -21.01 -3.36
C LYS A 778 46.09 -19.57 -2.87
N PHE A 779 45.39 -19.21 -1.80
CA PHE A 779 45.47 -17.87 -1.21
C PHE A 779 46.77 -17.65 -0.39
N ALA A 780 47.33 -18.70 0.21
CA ALA A 780 48.64 -18.62 0.89
C ALA A 780 49.83 -18.62 -0.09
N GLU A 781 49.67 -19.23 -1.27
CA GLU A 781 50.66 -19.24 -2.35
C GLU A 781 50.67 -17.93 -3.17
N GLN A 782 49.55 -17.20 -3.22
CA GLN A 782 49.56 -15.84 -3.72
C GLN A 782 50.38 -14.97 -2.75
N PRO A 783 51.51 -14.37 -3.19
CA PRO A 783 52.23 -13.44 -2.34
C PRO A 783 51.27 -12.32 -1.96
N SER A 784 51.12 -12.09 -0.65
CA SER A 784 50.36 -10.94 -0.15
C SER A 784 50.78 -9.71 -0.93
N PRO A 785 49.87 -8.99 -1.61
CA PRO A 785 50.26 -7.79 -2.34
C PRO A 785 50.85 -6.83 -1.32
N GLU A 786 52.19 -6.71 -1.35
CA GLU A 786 52.88 -5.80 -0.46
C GLU A 786 52.28 -4.42 -0.66
N LEU A 787 52.02 -3.72 0.44
CA LEU A 787 51.55 -2.35 0.38
C LEU A 787 52.66 -1.55 -0.28
N ILE A 788 52.52 -1.33 -1.59
CA ILE A 788 53.38 -0.42 -2.35
C ILE A 788 53.11 0.95 -1.76
N ASP A 789 53.95 1.36 -0.81
CA ASP A 789 54.04 2.71 -0.27
C ASP A 789 54.39 3.63 -1.44
N THR A 790 53.36 4.06 -2.17
CA THR A 790 53.51 4.85 -3.39
C THR A 790 54.27 6.12 -3.06
N PRO A 791 55.48 6.33 -3.63
CA PRO A 791 56.28 7.51 -3.33
C PRO A 791 55.57 8.82 -3.70
N ALA A 792 56.14 9.93 -3.20
CA ALA A 792 55.58 11.27 -3.40
C ALA A 792 55.32 11.60 -4.88
N LEU A 793 54.24 12.36 -5.11
CA LEU A 793 53.48 12.30 -6.34
C LEU A 793 53.86 13.39 -7.36
N GLU A 794 54.96 13.22 -8.08
CA GLU A 794 55.24 14.03 -9.27
C GLU A 794 54.61 13.40 -10.53
N ASN A 795 53.98 14.23 -11.37
CA ASN A 795 53.45 13.87 -12.69
C ASN A 795 52.46 12.68 -12.76
N LYS A 796 51.51 12.57 -11.81
CA LYS A 796 50.35 11.66 -11.99
C LYS A 796 49.37 12.25 -13.00
N THR A 797 49.41 11.76 -14.24
CA THR A 797 48.37 11.97 -15.26
C THR A 797 47.00 11.72 -14.65
N LEU A 798 46.09 12.71 -14.71
CA LEU A 798 44.75 12.58 -14.13
C LEU A 798 43.97 11.46 -14.83
N LEU A 799 43.74 10.38 -14.10
CA LEU A 799 42.88 9.27 -14.52
C LEU A 799 41.42 9.73 -14.50
N VAL A 800 40.99 10.34 -15.61
CA VAL A 800 39.59 10.68 -15.87
C VAL A 800 38.78 9.39 -15.92
N SER A 801 37.73 9.32 -15.12
CA SER A 801 36.93 8.11 -14.98
C SER A 801 35.84 8.01 -16.04
N ASN A 802 35.72 6.82 -16.63
CA ASN A 802 34.70 6.48 -17.63
C ASN A 802 33.28 6.33 -17.04
N VAL A 803 33.05 6.65 -15.76
CA VAL A 803 31.74 6.65 -15.09
C VAL A 803 30.72 7.55 -15.80
N VAL A 804 31.17 8.67 -16.38
CA VAL A 804 30.33 9.60 -17.16
C VAL A 804 30.91 9.76 -18.56
N LYS A 805 30.04 9.69 -19.57
CA LYS A 805 30.38 10.02 -20.96
C LYS A 805 29.85 11.40 -21.31
N SER A 806 30.76 12.31 -21.70
CA SER A 806 30.40 13.60 -22.31
C SER A 806 30.12 13.41 -23.80
N ARG A 807 28.90 13.75 -24.24
CA ARG A 807 28.52 13.80 -25.66
C ARG A 807 29.12 15.01 -26.40
N HIS A 808 29.83 15.90 -25.70
CA HIS A 808 30.47 17.10 -26.26
C HIS A 808 32.00 16.94 -26.46
N THR A 809 32.47 15.75 -26.82
CA THR A 809 33.90 15.44 -27.05
C THR A 809 34.62 16.39 -28.02
N LYS A 810 33.90 17.01 -28.97
CA LYS A 810 34.44 18.00 -29.92
C LYS A 810 34.63 19.41 -29.34
N GLN A 811 34.14 19.69 -28.13
CA GLN A 811 34.40 20.96 -27.44
C GLN A 811 35.78 20.90 -26.75
N PRO A 812 36.59 21.97 -26.81
CA PRO A 812 37.89 22.02 -26.15
C PRO A 812 37.70 22.09 -24.62
N LEU A 813 38.63 21.46 -23.91
CA LEU A 813 38.68 21.52 -22.45
C LEU A 813 38.90 22.96 -21.95
N SER A 814 38.24 23.29 -20.85
CA SER A 814 38.30 24.59 -20.18
C SER A 814 38.26 24.39 -18.67
N THR A 815 39.19 25.04 -17.95
CA THR A 815 39.14 25.13 -16.49
C THR A 815 37.92 25.93 -16.03
N VAL A 816 37.46 25.68 -14.80
CA VAL A 816 36.36 26.41 -14.17
C VAL A 816 36.65 27.91 -14.16
N LYS A 817 37.87 28.32 -13.83
CA LYS A 817 38.32 29.73 -13.89
C LYS A 817 38.07 30.38 -15.26
N ARG A 818 38.35 29.66 -16.35
CA ARG A 818 38.10 30.12 -17.73
C ARG A 818 36.60 30.18 -18.05
N ILE A 819 35.81 29.24 -17.53
CA ILE A 819 34.35 29.19 -17.68
C ILE A 819 33.70 30.38 -16.96
N LEU A 820 34.10 30.66 -15.71
CA LEU A 820 33.59 31.80 -14.94
C LEU A 820 33.97 33.14 -15.59
N ALA A 821 35.22 33.29 -16.04
CA ALA A 821 35.75 34.52 -16.64
C ALA A 821 35.22 34.85 -18.05
N THR A 822 34.52 33.93 -18.73
CA THR A 822 33.99 34.17 -20.08
C THR A 822 33.05 35.39 -20.14
N LYS A 823 33.14 36.19 -21.21
CA LYS A 823 32.09 37.16 -21.57
C LYS A 823 31.09 36.60 -22.60
N LYS A 824 31.33 35.39 -23.14
CA LYS A 824 30.40 34.72 -24.06
C LYS A 824 29.36 33.95 -23.26
N CYS A 825 28.13 34.47 -23.23
CA CYS A 825 26.97 33.91 -22.57
C CYS A 825 25.74 34.13 -23.49
N PRO A 826 24.90 33.11 -23.77
CA PRO A 826 25.08 31.70 -23.43
C PRO A 826 26.24 31.04 -24.20
N ASN A 827 26.79 29.96 -23.65
CA ASN A 827 27.82 29.15 -24.31
C ASN A 827 27.83 27.70 -23.76
N LYS A 828 28.57 26.80 -24.41
CA LYS A 828 28.91 25.47 -23.87
C LYS A 828 30.42 25.31 -23.66
N PHE A 829 30.79 24.54 -22.65
CA PHE A 829 32.17 24.20 -22.30
C PHE A 829 32.27 22.73 -21.92
N ARG A 830 33.44 22.12 -22.17
CA ARG A 830 33.83 20.81 -21.65
C ARG A 830 34.90 21.00 -20.59
N LEU A 831 34.84 20.24 -19.49
CA LEU A 831 35.79 20.34 -18.38
C LEU A 831 36.04 18.97 -17.75
N ILE A 832 37.22 18.80 -17.16
CA ILE A 832 37.52 17.67 -16.27
C ILE A 832 37.32 18.18 -14.85
N ALA A 833 36.33 17.64 -14.14
CA ALA A 833 36.00 18.04 -12.77
C ALA A 833 35.44 16.87 -11.97
N ARG A 834 35.63 16.90 -10.65
CA ARG A 834 35.00 15.97 -9.69
C ARG A 834 33.83 16.64 -9.01
N ILE A 835 32.89 15.85 -8.49
CA ILE A 835 31.77 16.35 -7.67
C ILE A 835 32.21 16.34 -6.20
N VAL A 836 32.15 17.50 -5.54
CA VAL A 836 32.60 17.68 -4.14
C VAL A 836 31.49 17.99 -3.14
N ASP A 837 30.34 18.50 -3.60
CA ASP A 837 29.12 18.70 -2.81
C ASP A 837 27.90 18.61 -3.76
N PHE A 838 26.70 18.45 -3.21
CA PHE A 838 25.44 18.49 -3.95
C PHE A 838 24.32 19.16 -3.15
N TYR A 839 23.36 19.77 -3.85
CA TYR A 839 22.22 20.45 -3.23
C TYR A 839 20.89 20.04 -3.91
N PRO A 840 19.80 19.80 -3.17
CA PRO A 840 19.69 19.80 -1.70
C PRO A 840 20.47 18.66 -1.04
N LYS A 841 20.82 18.78 0.25
CA LYS A 841 21.73 17.83 0.91
C LYS A 841 21.14 16.44 1.18
N ASP A 842 19.81 16.29 1.16
CA ASP A 842 19.13 14.99 1.22
C ASP A 842 18.82 14.50 -0.20
N VAL A 843 19.20 13.27 -0.54
CA VAL A 843 18.94 12.68 -1.87
C VAL A 843 17.43 12.52 -2.13
N ARG A 844 16.61 12.40 -1.08
CA ARG A 844 15.14 12.39 -1.20
C ARG A 844 14.58 13.73 -1.69
N ASP A 845 15.35 14.80 -1.55
CA ASP A 845 14.97 16.14 -1.99
C ASP A 845 15.36 16.43 -3.44
N PHE A 846 16.03 15.50 -4.13
CA PHE A 846 16.37 15.61 -5.56
C PHE A 846 15.12 15.61 -6.46
N THR A 847 13.95 15.27 -5.92
CA THR A 847 12.67 15.25 -6.62
C THR A 847 11.67 16.22 -6.00
N LEU A 848 10.93 16.92 -6.86
CA LEU A 848 9.82 17.79 -6.50
C LEU A 848 8.60 17.53 -7.38
N GLN A 849 7.43 17.89 -6.89
CA GLN A 849 6.19 17.89 -7.67
C GLN A 849 6.04 19.27 -8.35
N PHE A 850 5.57 19.27 -9.59
CA PHE A 850 5.56 20.45 -10.45
C PHE A 850 4.29 20.45 -11.32
N CYS A 851 3.63 21.59 -11.46
CA CYS A 851 2.45 21.69 -12.30
C CYS A 851 2.81 22.01 -13.75
N ARG A 852 2.34 21.20 -14.70
CA ARG A 852 2.48 21.43 -16.15
C ARG A 852 1.70 22.64 -16.66
N ASN A 853 0.63 23.06 -15.96
CA ASN A 853 -0.28 24.12 -16.40
C ASN A 853 0.26 25.52 -16.04
N CYS A 854 0.40 25.82 -14.75
CA CYS A 854 0.91 27.13 -14.29
C CYS A 854 2.45 27.21 -14.24
N ASN A 855 3.17 26.12 -14.53
CA ASN A 855 4.63 26.02 -14.48
C ASN A 855 5.23 26.41 -13.10
N GLN A 856 4.53 26.09 -12.01
CA GLN A 856 4.99 26.30 -10.63
C GLN A 856 5.36 24.98 -9.94
N GLU A 857 6.30 25.09 -9.00
CA GLU A 857 6.61 24.05 -8.03
C GLU A 857 5.46 23.88 -7.03
N ILE A 858 5.15 22.63 -6.68
CA ILE A 858 4.12 22.29 -5.71
C ILE A 858 4.84 21.85 -4.42
N SER A 859 4.60 22.59 -3.33
CA SER A 859 5.15 22.23 -2.02
C SER A 859 4.69 20.84 -1.61
N ARG A 860 5.59 19.96 -1.12
CA ARG A 860 5.26 18.57 -0.74
C ARG A 860 4.20 18.42 0.37
N LYS A 861 3.80 19.53 1.02
CA LYS A 861 2.63 19.58 1.93
C LYS A 861 1.29 19.53 1.17
N LEU A 862 1.31 19.70 -0.15
CA LEU A 862 0.19 19.69 -1.08
C LEU A 862 0.44 18.57 -2.11
N PHE A 863 -0.60 17.81 -2.44
CA PHE A 863 -0.52 16.77 -3.49
C PHE A 863 -1.02 17.23 -4.87
N ALA A 864 -1.47 18.50 -4.95
CA ALA A 864 -2.29 19.09 -5.99
C ALA A 864 -1.87 20.56 -6.20
N CYS A 865 -2.03 21.10 -7.40
CA CYS A 865 -1.63 22.48 -7.66
C CYS A 865 -2.71 23.47 -7.25
N ALA A 866 -2.53 24.09 -6.08
CA ALA A 866 -3.42 25.14 -5.58
C ALA A 866 -3.56 26.32 -6.58
N SER A 867 -2.44 26.75 -7.18
CA SER A 867 -2.35 27.95 -8.03
C SER A 867 -3.16 27.89 -9.34
N CYS A 868 -3.57 26.70 -9.79
CA CYS A 868 -4.49 26.53 -10.91
C CYS A 868 -5.66 25.59 -10.59
N SER A 869 -5.91 25.31 -9.30
CA SER A 869 -6.95 24.42 -8.80
C SER A 869 -6.97 23.01 -9.41
N ASP A 870 -5.79 22.46 -9.79
CA ASP A 870 -5.66 21.08 -10.25
C ASP A 870 -5.71 20.10 -9.06
N MET A 871 -6.92 19.93 -8.53
CA MET A 871 -7.22 19.03 -7.41
C MET A 871 -7.23 17.55 -7.80
N LEU A 872 -7.41 17.25 -9.09
CA LEU A 872 -7.39 15.89 -9.65
C LEU A 872 -5.97 15.41 -10.01
N ARG A 873 -4.98 16.30 -9.97
CA ARG A 873 -3.55 16.05 -10.26
C ARG A 873 -3.27 15.74 -11.74
N GLU A 874 -4.13 16.17 -12.64
CA GLU A 874 -4.02 15.92 -14.10
C GLU A 874 -2.81 16.62 -14.73
N HIS A 875 -2.28 17.65 -14.07
CA HIS A 875 -1.14 18.45 -14.53
C HIS A 875 0.06 18.34 -13.58
N CYS A 876 -0.10 17.74 -12.40
CA CYS A 876 0.99 17.41 -11.49
C CYS A 876 1.92 16.33 -12.09
N GLN A 877 3.22 16.62 -12.15
CA GLN A 877 4.27 15.65 -12.47
C GLN A 877 5.40 15.73 -11.44
N TRP A 878 6.15 14.64 -11.27
CA TRP A 878 7.44 14.71 -10.60
C TRP A 878 8.53 15.17 -11.58
N ARG A 879 9.52 15.91 -11.07
CA ARG A 879 10.73 16.34 -11.78
C ARG A 879 11.94 16.22 -10.87
N PHE A 880 13.10 15.97 -11.45
CA PHE A 880 14.37 16.14 -10.76
C PHE A 880 14.74 17.62 -10.65
N ARG A 881 15.24 18.03 -9.48
CA ARG A 881 15.90 19.31 -9.23
C ARG A 881 16.98 19.14 -8.18
N PHE A 882 18.22 19.09 -8.65
CA PHE A 882 19.41 19.10 -7.82
C PHE A 882 20.58 19.70 -8.61
N PHE A 883 21.60 20.10 -7.86
CA PHE A 883 22.80 20.78 -8.34
C PHE A 883 24.03 20.02 -7.83
N PHE A 884 25.09 19.96 -8.64
CA PHE A 884 26.41 19.54 -8.18
C PHE A 884 27.33 20.74 -8.03
N LEU A 885 28.13 20.74 -6.97
CA LEU A 885 29.32 21.57 -6.86
C LEU A 885 30.48 20.79 -7.49
N LEU A 886 30.89 21.25 -8.67
CA LEU A 886 32.02 20.70 -9.42
C LEU A 886 33.30 21.42 -9.02
N GLU A 887 34.40 20.69 -8.94
CA GLU A 887 35.75 21.19 -8.63
C GLU A 887 36.73 20.63 -9.67
N ASP A 888 37.52 21.50 -10.30
CA ASP A 888 38.54 21.09 -11.28
C ASP A 888 39.92 20.81 -10.64
N GLU A 889 40.90 20.50 -11.49
CA GLU A 889 42.29 20.23 -11.08
C GLU A 889 42.99 21.39 -10.36
N SER A 890 42.52 22.63 -10.56
CA SER A 890 43.04 23.83 -9.89
C SER A 890 42.37 24.10 -8.55
N GLY A 891 41.33 23.32 -8.18
CA GLY A 891 40.48 23.59 -7.02
C GLY A 891 39.44 24.70 -7.26
N ASP A 892 39.32 25.22 -8.49
CA ASP A 892 38.30 26.20 -8.84
C ASP A 892 36.92 25.51 -8.91
N ARG A 893 35.89 26.15 -8.34
CA ARG A 893 34.57 25.53 -8.11
C ARG A 893 33.43 26.20 -8.87
N ILE A 894 32.48 25.40 -9.34
CA ILE A 894 31.28 25.86 -10.06
C ILE A 894 30.05 25.03 -9.70
N MET A 895 28.93 25.69 -9.42
CA MET A 895 27.66 25.01 -9.15
C MET A 895 26.87 24.85 -10.45
N ALA A 896 26.50 23.61 -10.80
CA ALA A 896 25.79 23.28 -12.03
C ALA A 896 24.45 22.59 -11.75
N ASP A 897 23.36 23.14 -12.31
CA ASP A 897 22.01 22.55 -12.34
C ASP A 897 21.94 21.27 -13.19
N ILE A 898 21.10 20.33 -12.77
CA ILE A 898 20.86 19.07 -13.48
C ILE A 898 19.40 18.94 -13.95
N CYS A 899 18.46 19.80 -13.49
CA CYS A 899 17.02 19.75 -13.82
C CYS A 899 16.72 19.41 -15.28
N SER A 900 17.37 20.14 -16.19
CA SER A 900 17.03 20.12 -17.62
C SER A 900 17.56 18.89 -18.38
N GLU A 901 18.51 18.13 -17.82
CA GLU A 901 19.11 16.95 -18.45
C GLU A 901 19.26 15.75 -17.49
N ALA A 902 18.55 15.77 -16.35
CA ALA A 902 18.54 14.69 -15.37
C ALA A 902 18.08 13.34 -15.96
N ASP A 903 17.08 13.34 -16.85
CA ASP A 903 16.58 12.13 -17.52
C ASP A 903 17.65 11.47 -18.43
N LEU A 904 18.61 12.26 -18.93
CA LEU A 904 19.77 11.77 -19.67
C LEU A 904 20.91 11.36 -18.72
N PHE A 905 21.20 12.18 -17.71
CA PHE A 905 22.28 11.92 -16.77
C PHE A 905 22.02 10.66 -15.94
N LEU A 906 20.82 10.49 -15.39
CA LEU A 906 20.40 9.36 -14.54
C LEU A 906 19.78 8.19 -15.33
N SER A 907 19.95 8.18 -16.67
CA SER A 907 19.40 7.25 -17.67
C SER A 907 18.65 6.02 -17.13
N GLY A 908 17.32 6.03 -17.30
CA GLY A 908 16.42 4.94 -16.88
C GLY A 908 15.67 5.20 -15.58
N ILE A 909 16.21 6.00 -14.66
CA ILE A 909 15.49 6.40 -13.43
C ILE A 909 14.49 7.51 -13.77
N ARG A 910 13.20 7.27 -13.47
CA ARG A 910 12.15 8.30 -13.56
C ARG A 910 11.99 9.05 -12.23
N PRO A 911 11.68 10.36 -12.24
CA PRO A 911 11.37 11.08 -11.01
C PRO A 911 10.02 10.60 -10.43
N CYS A 912 10.01 10.40 -9.11
CA CYS A 912 8.84 10.00 -8.31
C CYS A 912 8.91 10.71 -6.94
N ASP A 913 8.00 10.41 -6.00
CA ASP A 913 8.20 10.82 -4.61
C ASP A 913 9.28 9.92 -3.98
N LEU A 914 10.40 10.50 -3.55
CA LEU A 914 11.49 9.78 -2.88
C LEU A 914 11.34 9.75 -1.34
N HIS A 915 10.26 10.33 -0.78
CA HIS A 915 9.94 10.27 0.65
C HIS A 915 8.87 9.20 0.98
N GLU A 916 8.10 8.70 0.00
CA GLU A 916 7.17 7.59 0.20
C GLU A 916 7.92 6.25 0.41
N GLU A 917 7.61 5.53 1.48
CA GLU A 917 8.26 4.25 1.81
C GLU A 917 8.08 3.17 0.72
N THR A 918 6.97 3.20 -0.01
CA THR A 918 6.73 2.32 -1.16
C THR A 918 7.72 2.55 -2.31
N ASN A 919 8.37 3.72 -2.35
CA ASN A 919 9.30 4.13 -3.37
C ASN A 919 10.77 4.03 -2.90
N ASN A 920 11.02 3.43 -1.72
CA ASN A 920 12.37 3.19 -1.19
C ASN A 920 13.30 2.48 -2.20
N GLY A 921 12.77 1.60 -3.05
CA GLY A 921 13.54 0.99 -4.14
C GLY A 921 14.09 2.01 -5.14
N ALA A 922 13.31 3.02 -5.54
CA ALA A 922 13.76 4.09 -6.43
C ALA A 922 14.82 4.98 -5.76
N LEU A 923 14.70 5.24 -4.45
CA LEU A 923 15.70 5.94 -3.66
C LEU A 923 17.03 5.17 -3.58
N SER A 924 16.98 3.85 -3.37
CA SER A 924 18.17 2.99 -3.37
C SER A 924 18.83 2.94 -4.74
N ILE A 925 18.06 2.74 -5.81
CA ILE A 925 18.56 2.77 -7.20
C ILE A 925 19.23 4.12 -7.52
N LEU A 926 18.64 5.25 -7.11
CA LEU A 926 19.23 6.58 -7.29
C LEU A 926 20.54 6.75 -6.51
N LYS A 927 20.61 6.30 -5.25
CA LYS A 927 21.85 6.33 -4.46
C LYS A 927 22.94 5.45 -5.08
N ASN A 928 22.60 4.23 -5.50
CA ASN A 928 23.51 3.29 -6.16
C ASN A 928 24.04 3.86 -7.48
N ARG A 929 23.16 4.48 -8.29
CA ARG A 929 23.49 5.14 -9.56
C ARG A 929 24.42 6.34 -9.39
N LEU A 930 24.28 7.10 -8.30
CA LEU A 930 25.09 8.29 -8.03
C LEU A 930 26.45 7.99 -7.40
N ALA A 931 26.56 6.95 -6.56
CA ALA A 931 27.76 6.67 -5.77
C ALA A 931 29.10 6.64 -6.57
N PRO A 932 29.18 6.04 -7.77
CA PRO A 932 30.41 6.07 -8.59
C PRO A 932 30.86 7.48 -9.02
N CYS A 933 29.94 8.44 -9.10
CA CYS A 933 30.23 9.85 -9.44
C CYS A 933 30.66 10.69 -8.25
N ILE A 934 30.14 10.40 -7.05
CA ILE A 934 30.18 11.31 -5.89
C ILE A 934 30.87 10.73 -4.65
N GLY A 935 31.34 9.48 -4.71
CA GLY A 935 32.00 8.83 -3.59
C GLY A 935 31.06 8.69 -2.39
N ASN A 936 31.48 9.13 -1.21
CA ASN A 936 30.73 8.96 0.05
C ASN A 936 29.92 10.19 0.50
N ILE A 937 29.74 11.22 -0.36
CA ILE A 937 29.11 12.50 0.04
C ILE A 937 27.69 12.29 0.61
N ILE A 938 26.93 11.30 0.13
CA ILE A 938 25.59 10.96 0.67
C ILE A 938 25.69 10.56 2.16
N GLN A 939 26.65 9.72 2.50
CA GLN A 939 26.90 9.25 3.87
C GLN A 939 27.42 10.40 4.75
N ALA A 940 28.32 11.23 4.21
CA ALA A 940 28.80 12.43 4.90
C ALA A 940 27.65 13.41 5.21
N HIS A 941 26.70 13.60 4.29
CA HIS A 941 25.51 14.43 4.51
C HIS A 941 24.50 13.85 5.49
N GLY A 942 24.27 12.53 5.48
CA GLY A 942 23.39 11.88 6.46
C GLY A 942 23.92 12.05 7.88
N ASN A 943 25.22 11.81 8.08
CA ASN A 943 25.82 11.75 9.41
C ASN A 943 26.04 13.13 10.06
N LEU A 944 25.79 14.25 9.35
CA LEU A 944 25.81 15.61 9.91
C LEU A 944 24.76 15.87 11.00
N LYS A 945 23.77 14.98 11.16
CA LYS A 945 22.71 15.10 12.18
C LYS A 945 22.99 14.30 13.46
N ASP A 946 23.59 13.12 13.31
CA ASP A 946 23.45 12.05 14.30
C ASP A 946 24.78 11.46 14.83
N GLY A 947 25.95 11.99 14.47
CA GLY A 947 27.22 11.37 14.91
C GLY A 947 28.53 12.09 14.56
N PRO A 948 29.69 11.46 14.88
CA PRO A 948 31.02 12.01 14.60
C PRO A 948 31.26 12.18 13.10
N SER A 949 31.93 13.27 12.72
CA SER A 949 32.00 13.71 11.32
C SER A 949 32.76 12.73 10.42
N PHE A 950 32.03 12.14 9.46
CA PHE A 950 32.63 11.32 8.41
C PHE A 950 33.36 12.24 7.42
N LYS A 951 34.68 12.03 7.25
CA LYS A 951 35.46 12.76 6.25
C LYS A 951 34.96 12.42 4.85
N ALA A 952 34.57 13.46 4.11
CA ALA A 952 34.14 13.32 2.73
C ALA A 952 35.26 12.74 1.85
N GLN A 953 34.92 11.72 1.08
CA GLN A 953 35.71 11.09 0.04
C GLN A 953 34.97 11.36 -1.27
N TYR A 954 35.47 12.34 -2.02
CA TYR A 954 34.88 12.78 -3.28
C TYR A 954 35.02 11.70 -4.37
N GLY A 955 34.17 11.79 -5.39
CA GLY A 955 34.29 10.94 -6.57
C GLY A 955 35.56 11.22 -7.39
N PRO A 956 35.82 10.40 -8.44
CA PRO A 956 36.91 10.63 -9.37
C PRO A 956 36.67 11.91 -10.20
N PHE A 957 37.70 12.35 -10.93
CA PHE A 957 37.53 13.35 -11.98
C PHE A 957 36.76 12.77 -13.16
N LEU A 958 35.80 13.51 -13.68
CA LEU A 958 34.85 13.11 -14.73
C LEU A 958 35.01 14.03 -15.95
N ASP A 959 34.85 13.48 -17.15
CA ASP A 959 34.69 14.27 -18.38
C ASP A 959 33.25 14.81 -18.46
N LEU A 960 33.08 16.09 -18.18
CA LEU A 960 31.79 16.77 -18.08
C LEU A 960 31.67 17.85 -19.15
N ALA A 961 30.43 18.27 -19.40
CA ALA A 961 30.15 19.47 -20.16
C ALA A 961 29.05 20.29 -19.48
N VAL A 962 29.22 21.61 -19.49
CA VAL A 962 28.27 22.57 -18.93
C VAL A 962 27.83 23.58 -19.99
N LYS A 963 26.56 23.96 -19.93
CA LYS A 963 26.01 25.14 -20.62
C LYS A 963 25.92 26.29 -19.61
N CYS A 964 26.30 27.50 -20.01
CA CYS A 964 26.02 28.73 -19.28
C CYS A 964 24.94 29.55 -20.00
N TRP A 965 24.18 30.32 -19.22
CA TRP A 965 23.29 31.39 -19.69
C TRP A 965 23.18 32.45 -18.58
N GLU A 966 22.57 33.59 -18.88
CA GLU A 966 22.46 34.72 -17.96
C GLU A 966 21.00 34.97 -17.58
N VAL A 967 20.75 35.24 -16.29
CA VAL A 967 19.45 35.62 -15.73
C VAL A 967 19.70 36.74 -14.74
N GLU A 968 19.06 37.90 -14.92
CA GLU A 968 19.17 39.04 -13.98
C GLU A 968 20.63 39.48 -13.68
N GLY A 969 21.50 39.39 -14.70
CA GLY A 969 22.94 39.69 -14.59
C GLY A 969 23.78 38.60 -13.92
N GLN A 970 23.17 37.51 -13.44
CA GLN A 970 23.85 36.35 -12.88
C GLN A 970 24.02 35.25 -13.93
N LYS A 971 25.24 34.71 -14.03
CA LYS A 971 25.52 33.53 -14.85
C LYS A 971 25.07 32.27 -14.13
N LEU A 972 24.15 31.53 -14.74
CA LEU A 972 23.74 30.20 -14.31
C LEU A 972 24.43 29.14 -15.18
N TYR A 973 24.65 27.96 -14.59
CA TYR A 973 25.30 26.83 -15.25
C TYR A 973 24.46 25.55 -15.05
N SER A 974 24.49 24.67 -16.04
CA SER A 974 23.85 23.34 -15.97
C SER A 974 24.69 22.32 -16.72
N LEU A 975 24.68 21.06 -16.26
CA LEU A 975 25.24 19.95 -17.05
C LEU A 975 24.50 19.82 -18.39
N THR A 976 25.21 19.37 -19.42
CA THR A 976 24.62 19.17 -20.74
C THR A 976 25.32 18.07 -21.53
N GLY A 977 24.55 17.13 -22.07
CA GLY A 977 25.08 15.98 -22.81
C GLY A 977 25.94 15.03 -21.98
N CYS A 978 25.81 15.03 -20.65
CA CYS A 978 26.48 14.07 -19.76
C CYS A 978 25.56 12.89 -19.46
N GLU A 979 26.09 11.68 -19.50
CA GLU A 979 25.35 10.42 -19.34
C GLU A 979 26.14 9.48 -18.43
N LEU A 980 25.55 9.01 -17.32
CA LEU A 980 26.15 7.95 -16.49
C LEU A 980 26.21 6.65 -17.30
N VAL A 981 27.36 6.00 -17.27
CA VAL A 981 27.54 4.69 -17.89
C VAL A 981 26.97 3.62 -16.97
N ASP A 982 26.06 2.81 -17.50
CA ASP A 982 25.49 1.69 -16.76
C ASP A 982 26.52 0.55 -16.64
N PHE A 983 27.16 0.42 -15.49
CA PHE A 983 28.18 -0.61 -15.22
C PHE A 983 27.63 -2.04 -15.31
N ASN A 984 26.31 -2.21 -15.28
CA ASN A 984 25.63 -3.51 -15.40
C ASN A 984 25.19 -3.82 -16.84
N SER A 985 25.64 -3.05 -17.85
CA SER A 985 25.23 -3.22 -19.26
C SER A 985 26.37 -3.59 -20.23
N SER A 986 27.53 -4.02 -19.73
CA SER A 986 28.72 -4.42 -20.49
C SER A 986 29.10 -5.86 -20.25
#